data_AF-A0A8J3P9X6-F1
#
_entry.id   AF-A0A8J3P9X6-F1
#
_cell.length_a   1.000
_cell.length_b   1.000
_cell.length_c   1.000
_cell.angle_alpha   90.00
_cell.angle_beta   90.00
_cell.angle_gamma   90.00
#
_symmetry.space_group_name_H-M   'P 1'
#
loop_
_entity.id
_entity.type
_entity.pdbx_description
1 polymer ?
#
loop_
_entity_poly.entity_id
_entity_poly.type
_entity_poly.pdbx_seq_one_letter_code
_entity_poly.pdbx_strand_id
1 'polypeptide(L)'
;MSEPKARWYGHTLVIGVDDQLPRHLVEALPAERERRTVLLVGDTRHDPEAVARVVADEVTELRSIRLACSAAGSGSLAQWLADRLAIEVVAPVGPAVLVPAGALFAMAPPRTAAWRIHRPGTRPKDVVTPRHPAPRWQVAPPRRLPWLPGGLVAHDLPAGFWLRRPRRPNPPGDDPAYAIETDADHVVVLVGQPDTRPPSPRQVYRWLARLPQVALERLVLMPYGPWGEQLDTVAARLSTELNLTVRRTSGLPLWRHGEKSYAPVDGAGRTGARLPAQTIAYVAGEPVPRVETWISPLSGRVEAGRAVLETGDGWLLEVVRGGYWLRAADAPAPDEVRRRPADGGNVFYLDAPGEPTRDLVRDLLAGLPADMRASLRHEQSELASAEPARPVAPVLPDPDASPAAPAVPATVTAQGRVAVAATWPAAGPALDVPEVLSVPSALSASAVAKALAAGTPVTVAATTTPQPAVGAVAASFGRAATAFEPTVLSQPTVLSQPAVPSQPAGPIAPAAQRRGPAEPARPAAAAPEDTARRREPATAPEQPAQPPLLRRPADAPAPALGRSTPAEQQRVREHLGGQYDVHARDVTRLLLQMPGIRPAAGETADAVMADLVAVTAALRSERAGVARALRACLASGLNRLPTTIGPVLARTAADPVPYRPGDLLTAPILLRAGWAWPGGEAYDVVAFYSLTGRRPGPLSDRDEVLFAPNTEFRVLDTADLDGVRHMLLCEVAEPGTDGPSDEQALESLRAALSRRP
;
A
#
# COMPACT_ATOMS: atom_id res chain seq x y z
N MET A 1 -9.79 44.92 13.73
CA MET A 1 -9.10 43.62 13.61
C MET A 1 -7.99 43.64 14.65
N SER A 2 -7.96 42.67 15.56
CA SER A 2 -6.89 42.59 16.57
C SER A 2 -5.55 42.35 15.87
N GLU A 3 -4.49 43.03 16.30
CA GLU A 3 -3.15 42.77 15.76
C GLU A 3 -2.77 41.30 15.99
N PRO A 4 -2.14 40.64 14.99
CA PRO A 4 -1.70 39.26 15.15
C PRO A 4 -0.62 39.18 16.25
N LYS A 5 -0.86 38.34 17.26
CA LYS A 5 0.14 38.07 18.30
C LYS A 5 1.20 37.14 17.75
N ALA A 6 2.47 37.49 17.99
CA ALA A 6 3.63 36.69 17.63
C ALA A 6 4.21 36.04 18.88
N ARG A 7 4.56 34.75 18.80
CA ARG A 7 5.20 34.00 19.89
C ARG A 7 6.19 32.98 19.33
N TRP A 8 7.30 32.81 20.04
CA TRP A 8 8.29 31.79 19.73
C TRP A 8 8.03 30.50 20.50
N TYR A 9 8.09 29.39 19.78
CA TYR A 9 8.05 28.03 20.30
C TYR A 9 9.29 27.30 19.81
N GLY A 10 10.32 27.26 20.66
CA GLY A 10 11.65 26.78 20.27
C GLY A 10 12.22 27.62 19.12
N HIS A 11 12.25 27.04 17.92
CA HIS A 11 12.75 27.70 16.70
C HIS A 11 11.65 28.06 15.69
N THR A 12 10.39 27.91 16.07
CA THR A 12 9.22 28.20 15.24
C THR A 12 8.56 29.49 15.71
N LEU A 13 8.33 30.42 14.78
CA LEU A 13 7.54 31.63 15.01
C LEU A 13 6.07 31.32 14.75
N VAL A 14 5.21 31.54 15.74
CA VAL A 14 3.77 31.36 15.63
C VAL A 14 3.10 32.73 15.59
N ILE A 15 2.26 32.97 14.58
CA ILE A 15 1.56 34.23 14.35
C ILE A 15 0.06 33.95 14.29
N GLY A 16 -0.72 34.49 15.23
CA GLY A 16 -2.18 34.29 15.28
C GLY A 16 -2.76 34.23 16.69
N VAL A 17 -3.99 33.71 16.79
CA VAL A 17 -4.63 33.42 18.08
C VAL A 17 -4.34 31.96 18.44
N ASP A 18 -3.80 31.75 19.64
CA ASP A 18 -2.96 30.61 20.02
C ASP A 18 -3.60 29.80 21.15
N ASP A 19 -4.90 29.52 21.04
CA ASP A 19 -5.66 28.99 22.17
C ASP A 19 -5.75 27.45 22.17
N GLN A 20 -5.27 26.78 21.11
CA GLN A 20 -5.50 25.34 20.88
C GLN A 20 -4.28 24.58 20.31
N LEU A 21 -3.13 25.23 20.10
CA LEU A 21 -1.99 24.53 19.49
C LEU A 21 -1.25 23.62 20.48
N PRO A 22 -0.96 22.36 20.11
CA PRO A 22 -0.15 21.47 20.92
C PRO A 22 1.32 21.92 20.92
N ARG A 23 1.70 22.69 21.95
CA ARG A 23 3.05 23.27 22.15
C ARG A 23 4.20 22.31 21.83
N HIS A 24 4.12 21.08 22.34
CA HIS A 24 5.16 20.06 22.16
C HIS A 24 5.38 19.67 20.68
N LEU A 25 4.34 19.72 19.83
CA LEU A 25 4.48 19.45 18.40
C LEU A 25 5.16 20.61 17.66
N VAL A 26 4.84 21.85 18.06
CA VAL A 26 5.40 23.06 17.45
C VAL A 26 6.89 23.20 17.81
N GLU A 27 7.23 22.92 19.07
CA GLU A 27 8.62 22.93 19.55
C GLU A 27 9.46 21.79 18.94
N ALA A 28 8.83 20.68 18.54
CA ALA A 28 9.52 19.57 17.89
C ALA A 28 9.91 19.86 16.42
N LEU A 29 9.38 20.92 15.80
CA LEU A 29 9.73 21.28 14.43
C LEU A 29 11.25 21.56 14.31
N PRO A 30 11.94 20.94 13.34
CA PRO A 30 13.39 20.98 13.27
C PRO A 30 13.90 22.38 12.92
N ALA A 31 14.99 22.75 13.56
CA ALA A 31 15.75 23.94 13.21
C ALA A 31 16.54 23.71 11.92
N GLU A 32 16.35 24.59 10.93
CA GLU A 32 17.20 24.68 9.75
C GLU A 32 18.11 25.91 9.88
N ARG A 33 19.40 25.78 9.54
CA ARG A 33 20.37 26.89 9.68
C ARG A 33 20.03 28.09 8.81
N GLU A 34 19.50 27.86 7.62
CA GLU A 34 19.25 28.90 6.60
C GLU A 34 17.75 29.17 6.39
N ARG A 35 16.87 28.51 7.15
CA ARG A 35 15.43 28.61 6.99
C ARG A 35 14.72 28.59 8.32
N ARG A 36 13.80 29.53 8.53
CA ARG A 36 12.95 29.58 9.73
C ARG A 36 11.54 29.09 9.43
N THR A 37 10.90 28.42 10.38
CA THR A 37 9.51 27.98 10.24
C THR A 37 8.58 29.04 10.85
N VAL A 38 7.61 29.49 10.06
CA VAL A 38 6.58 30.43 10.47
C VAL A 38 5.23 29.73 10.36
N LEU A 39 4.53 29.58 11.48
CA LEU A 39 3.21 28.96 11.57
C LEU A 39 2.15 30.05 11.69
N LEU A 40 1.21 30.08 10.74
CA LEU A 40 0.06 30.98 10.80
C LEU A 40 -1.14 30.22 11.37
N VAL A 41 -1.78 30.78 12.39
CA VAL A 41 -2.80 30.09 13.19
C VAL A 41 -4.11 30.87 13.20
N GLY A 42 -5.20 30.13 12.99
CA GLY A 42 -6.56 30.63 13.01
C GLY A 42 -7.24 30.53 11.64
N ASP A 43 -8.57 30.50 11.66
CA ASP A 43 -9.39 30.37 10.45
C ASP A 43 -9.61 31.72 9.72
N THR A 44 -9.20 32.82 10.35
CA THR A 44 -9.30 34.16 9.76
C THR A 44 -8.19 34.39 8.75
N ARG A 45 -8.54 34.95 7.58
CA ARG A 45 -7.54 35.40 6.62
C ARG A 45 -6.58 36.38 7.30
N HIS A 46 -5.29 36.02 7.31
CA HIS A 46 -4.25 36.90 7.81
C HIS A 46 -4.01 38.06 6.83
N ASP A 47 -3.88 39.27 7.37
CA ASP A 47 -3.43 40.43 6.60
C ASP A 47 -1.95 40.25 6.21
N PRO A 48 -1.62 40.18 4.91
CA PRO A 48 -0.24 39.97 4.46
C PRO A 48 0.74 41.01 5.01
N GLU A 49 0.37 42.29 5.08
CA GLU A 49 1.28 43.35 5.56
C GLU A 49 1.59 43.20 7.05
N ALA A 50 0.58 42.87 7.86
CA ALA A 50 0.78 42.58 9.27
C ALA A 50 1.70 41.38 9.48
N VAL A 51 1.55 40.31 8.68
CA VAL A 51 2.44 39.13 8.73
C VAL A 51 3.86 39.49 8.31
N ALA A 52 4.05 40.23 7.23
CA ALA A 52 5.39 40.65 6.79
C ALA A 52 6.11 41.47 7.84
N ARG A 53 5.42 42.45 8.45
CA ARG A 53 5.98 43.29 9.51
C ARG A 53 6.46 42.44 10.69
N VAL A 54 5.61 41.55 11.20
CA VAL A 54 5.98 40.64 12.30
C VAL A 54 7.17 39.75 11.92
N VAL A 55 7.18 39.18 10.72
CA VAL A 55 8.30 38.33 10.27
C VAL A 55 9.60 39.13 10.16
N ALA A 56 9.55 40.35 9.64
CA ALA A 56 10.72 41.22 9.51
C ALA A 56 11.27 41.65 10.88
N ASP A 57 10.39 41.91 11.86
CA ASP A 57 10.77 42.34 13.21
C ASP A 57 11.35 41.18 14.04
N GLU A 58 10.76 39.99 13.93
CA GLU A 58 11.10 38.84 14.78
C GLU A 58 12.24 37.98 14.22
N VAL A 59 12.42 37.94 12.91
CA VAL A 59 13.36 37.00 12.28
C VAL A 59 14.56 37.76 11.71
N THR A 60 15.67 37.75 12.45
CA THR A 60 16.94 38.33 12.00
C THR A 60 17.63 37.44 10.94
N GLU A 61 18.33 38.05 9.98
CA GLU A 61 19.08 37.35 8.91
C GLU A 61 18.25 36.43 7.99
N LEU A 62 17.03 36.86 7.66
CA LEU A 62 16.11 36.13 6.79
C LEU A 62 16.70 35.88 5.38
N ARG A 63 16.97 34.61 5.07
CA ARG A 63 17.23 34.16 3.68
C ARG A 63 16.07 33.33 3.13
N SER A 64 15.42 32.55 3.98
CA SER A 64 14.26 31.74 3.63
C SER A 64 13.33 31.52 4.82
N ILE A 65 12.03 31.44 4.56
CA ILE A 65 11.04 30.95 5.51
C ILE A 65 10.26 29.76 4.95
N ARG A 66 9.84 28.87 5.86
CA ARG A 66 8.81 27.87 5.62
C ARG A 66 7.51 28.39 6.21
N LEU A 67 6.53 28.67 5.36
CA LEU A 67 5.22 29.13 5.77
C LEU A 67 4.30 27.93 5.97
N ALA A 68 4.09 27.53 7.23
CA ALA A 68 3.10 26.53 7.62
C ALA A 68 1.72 27.20 7.68
N CYS A 69 1.07 27.31 6.52
CA CYS A 69 -0.29 27.83 6.38
C CYS A 69 -0.96 27.10 5.22
N SER A 70 -2.05 26.38 5.50
CA SER A 70 -2.79 25.61 4.49
C SER A 70 -3.09 26.44 3.25
N ALA A 71 -2.82 25.87 2.07
CA ALA A 71 -3.02 26.47 0.75
C ALA A 71 -2.26 27.80 0.48
N ALA A 72 -1.32 28.22 1.33
CA ALA A 72 -0.61 29.48 1.11
C ALA A 72 0.25 29.50 -0.17
N GLY A 73 0.69 28.34 -0.66
CA GLY A 73 1.43 28.20 -1.92
C GLY A 73 0.55 28.20 -3.17
N SER A 74 -0.76 27.94 -3.05
CA SER A 74 -1.71 28.12 -4.15
C SER A 74 -2.27 29.54 -4.22
N GLY A 75 -2.24 30.28 -3.10
CA GLY A 75 -2.65 31.68 -3.02
C GLY A 75 -1.55 32.70 -3.36
N SER A 76 -1.89 33.98 -3.22
CA SER A 76 -0.96 35.11 -3.42
C SER A 76 -0.07 35.40 -2.21
N LEU A 77 -0.44 34.95 -1.00
CA LEU A 77 0.24 35.28 0.24
C LEU A 77 1.73 34.92 0.21
N ALA A 78 2.09 33.69 -0.19
CA ALA A 78 3.48 33.27 -0.21
C ALA A 78 4.34 34.03 -1.22
N GLN A 79 3.79 34.33 -2.41
CA GLN A 79 4.49 35.14 -3.40
C GLN A 79 4.65 36.58 -2.93
N TRP A 80 3.58 37.15 -2.36
CA TRP A 80 3.60 38.51 -1.85
C TRP A 80 4.61 38.68 -0.71
N LEU A 81 4.68 37.71 0.22
CA LEU A 81 5.70 37.70 1.29
C LEU A 81 7.11 37.58 0.71
N ALA A 82 7.32 36.73 -0.30
CA ALA A 82 8.60 36.60 -0.98
C ALA A 82 9.03 37.94 -1.60
N ASP A 83 8.12 38.61 -2.33
CA ASP A 83 8.40 39.88 -2.98
C ASP A 83 8.63 41.02 -1.95
N ARG A 84 7.80 41.10 -0.90
CA ARG A 84 7.84 42.16 0.11
C ARG A 84 9.09 42.08 0.99
N LEU A 85 9.45 40.88 1.42
CA LEU A 85 10.58 40.64 2.31
C LEU A 85 11.89 40.37 1.56
N ALA A 86 11.83 40.20 0.23
CA ALA A 86 12.95 39.84 -0.63
C ALA A 86 13.63 38.50 -0.25
N ILE A 87 12.84 37.49 0.12
CA ILE A 87 13.31 36.16 0.59
C ILE A 87 12.65 34.99 -0.13
N GLU A 88 13.21 33.80 0.02
CA GLU A 88 12.56 32.56 -0.43
C GLU A 88 11.46 32.13 0.55
N VAL A 89 10.22 31.93 0.06
CA VAL A 89 9.10 31.41 0.86
C VAL A 89 8.70 30.02 0.35
N VAL A 90 8.76 29.01 1.23
CA VAL A 90 8.28 27.65 0.94
C VAL A 90 6.92 27.45 1.58
N ALA A 91 5.88 27.21 0.78
CA ALA A 91 4.50 27.15 1.26
C ALA A 91 3.72 25.94 0.69
N PRO A 92 2.79 25.36 1.45
CA PRO A 92 2.03 24.19 1.01
C PRO A 92 0.95 24.59 0.00
N VAL A 93 0.72 23.75 -1.00
CA VAL A 93 -0.30 23.99 -2.05
C VAL A 93 -1.70 23.62 -1.56
N GLY A 94 -1.80 22.58 -0.73
CA GLY A 94 -3.03 22.07 -0.13
C GLY A 94 -3.06 22.22 1.39
N PRO A 95 -3.96 21.49 2.08
CA PRO A 95 -3.99 21.44 3.54
C PRO A 95 -2.64 20.98 4.09
N ALA A 96 -2.12 21.69 5.08
CA ALA A 96 -0.91 21.31 5.79
C ALA A 96 -1.26 20.84 7.21
N VAL A 97 -0.66 19.73 7.61
CA VAL A 97 -0.85 19.11 8.92
C VAL A 97 0.48 19.11 9.64
N LEU A 98 0.45 19.52 10.91
CA LEU A 98 1.56 19.34 11.84
C LEU A 98 1.50 17.92 12.37
N VAL A 99 2.57 17.15 12.18
CA VAL A 99 2.59 15.73 12.53
C VAL A 99 3.48 15.49 13.75
N PRO A 100 3.17 14.47 14.57
CA PRO A 100 4.06 14.00 15.63
C PRO A 100 5.48 13.76 15.12
N ALA A 101 6.47 14.03 15.98
CA ALA A 101 7.90 14.13 15.66
C ALA A 101 8.34 15.38 14.89
N GLY A 102 7.49 16.42 14.83
CA GLY A 102 7.91 17.74 14.39
C GLY A 102 8.13 17.83 12.88
N ALA A 103 7.26 17.25 12.07
CA ALA A 103 7.29 17.46 10.63
C ALA A 103 6.03 18.18 10.15
N LEU A 104 6.10 18.76 8.95
CA LEU A 104 4.96 19.31 8.23
C LEU A 104 4.65 18.40 7.06
N PHE A 105 3.38 18.06 6.91
CA PHE A 105 2.90 17.26 5.80
C PHE A 105 1.84 18.03 5.02
N ALA A 106 2.06 18.23 3.72
CA ALA A 106 1.06 18.81 2.85
C ALA A 106 0.28 17.68 2.17
N MET A 107 -1.03 17.62 2.46
CA MET A 107 -1.96 16.75 1.78
C MET A 107 -2.18 17.26 0.36
N ALA A 108 -1.70 16.48 -0.62
CA ALA A 108 -1.87 16.79 -2.03
C ALA A 108 -2.40 15.56 -2.76
N PRO A 109 -3.32 15.73 -3.72
CA PRO A 109 -3.69 14.66 -4.62
C PRO A 109 -2.45 14.01 -5.28
N PRO A 110 -2.55 12.74 -5.68
CA PRO A 110 -1.48 12.12 -6.45
C PRO A 110 -1.13 12.97 -7.68
N ARG A 111 0.17 13.17 -7.94
CA ARG A 111 0.73 13.90 -9.10
C ARG A 111 0.57 15.42 -9.09
N THR A 112 0.09 16.02 -8.01
CA THR A 112 0.14 17.47 -7.82
C THR A 112 1.34 17.87 -6.97
N ALA A 113 1.80 19.12 -7.12
CA ALA A 113 2.76 19.70 -6.21
C ALA A 113 2.17 19.76 -4.80
N ALA A 114 2.93 19.33 -3.81
CA ALA A 114 2.52 19.41 -2.41
C ALA A 114 2.97 20.73 -1.79
N TRP A 115 4.13 21.24 -2.25
CA TRP A 115 4.71 22.49 -1.82
C TRP A 115 5.13 23.33 -3.03
N ARG A 116 5.29 24.64 -2.82
CA ARG A 116 5.85 25.57 -3.79
C ARG A 116 6.92 26.42 -3.15
N ILE A 117 7.95 26.72 -3.94
CA ILE A 117 9.02 27.65 -3.59
C ILE A 117 8.75 28.95 -4.34
N HIS A 118 8.50 30.01 -3.59
CA HIS A 118 8.30 31.36 -4.09
C HIS A 118 9.60 32.14 -3.90
N ARG A 119 10.02 32.84 -4.95
CA ARG A 119 11.18 33.74 -4.92
C ARG A 119 10.80 35.12 -5.44
N PRO A 120 11.46 36.18 -4.97
CA PRO A 120 11.12 37.55 -5.33
C PRO A 120 11.11 37.75 -6.84
N GLY A 121 10.03 38.32 -7.38
CA GLY A 121 9.88 38.68 -8.80
C GLY A 121 9.86 37.51 -9.78
N THR A 122 9.75 36.26 -9.32
CA THR A 122 9.76 35.07 -10.17
C THR A 122 8.51 34.22 -10.01
N ARG A 123 8.22 33.36 -10.99
CA ARG A 123 7.12 32.41 -10.88
C ARG A 123 7.44 31.31 -9.85
N PRO A 124 6.45 30.87 -9.05
CA PRO A 124 6.66 29.81 -8.07
C PRO A 124 7.11 28.50 -8.72
N LYS A 125 8.04 27.80 -8.07
CA LYS A 125 8.51 26.47 -8.49
C LYS A 125 7.81 25.38 -7.68
N ASP A 126 7.19 24.45 -8.38
CA ASP A 126 6.53 23.30 -7.77
C ASP A 126 7.54 22.31 -7.15
N VAL A 127 7.20 21.84 -5.95
CA VAL A 127 7.92 20.81 -5.21
C VAL A 127 6.97 19.65 -4.93
N VAL A 128 7.37 18.46 -5.39
CA VAL A 128 6.52 17.26 -5.37
C VAL A 128 6.56 16.52 -4.03
N THR A 129 7.55 16.79 -3.19
CA THR A 129 7.73 16.10 -1.91
C THR A 129 6.72 16.59 -0.86
N PRO A 130 5.89 15.73 -0.26
CA PRO A 130 4.84 16.18 0.64
C PRO A 130 5.31 16.47 2.07
N ARG A 131 6.47 15.93 2.50
CA ARG A 131 7.01 16.11 3.86
C ARG A 131 8.09 17.18 3.88
N HIS A 132 8.02 18.04 4.89
CA HIS A 132 9.02 19.06 5.17
C HIS A 132 9.38 19.12 6.67
N PRO A 133 10.67 19.00 7.02
CA PRO A 133 11.76 18.65 6.11
C PRO A 133 11.57 17.25 5.52
N ALA A 134 12.21 17.00 4.38
CA ALA A 134 12.16 15.70 3.72
C ALA A 134 12.97 14.69 4.55
N PRO A 135 12.38 13.58 5.03
CA PRO A 135 13.14 12.54 5.70
C PRO A 135 14.07 11.84 4.69
N ARG A 136 15.14 11.18 5.17
CA ARG A 136 16.20 10.64 4.30
C ARG A 136 15.71 9.57 3.34
N TRP A 137 14.72 8.80 3.75
CA TRP A 137 14.07 7.78 2.93
C TRP A 137 13.07 8.37 1.92
N GLN A 138 12.75 9.68 2.00
CA GLN A 138 11.82 10.32 1.08
C GLN A 138 12.46 10.46 -0.30
N VAL A 139 12.30 9.39 -1.07
CA VAL A 139 12.62 9.34 -2.49
C VAL A 139 11.30 9.36 -3.25
N ALA A 140 11.26 10.04 -4.40
CA ALA A 140 10.10 9.97 -5.26
C ALA A 140 9.88 8.50 -5.65
N PRO A 141 8.69 7.91 -5.38
CA PRO A 141 8.44 6.52 -5.76
C PRO A 141 8.54 6.40 -7.30
N PRO A 142 9.01 5.25 -7.83
CA PRO A 142 9.23 5.08 -9.26
C PRO A 142 7.93 5.32 -10.00
N ARG A 143 7.90 6.38 -10.83
CA ARG A 143 6.75 6.87 -11.61
C ARG A 143 5.42 6.46 -10.97
N ARG A 144 4.94 7.25 -10.00
CA ARG A 144 3.61 7.19 -9.36
C ARG A 144 2.54 6.70 -10.35
N LEU A 145 2.39 5.38 -10.46
CA LEU A 145 1.37 4.69 -11.25
C LEU A 145 0.12 4.77 -10.39
N PRO A 146 -0.91 5.50 -10.80
CA PRO A 146 -2.14 5.64 -10.01
C PRO A 146 -2.86 4.31 -9.82
N TRP A 147 -2.45 3.29 -10.59
CA TRP A 147 -2.99 1.94 -10.57
C TRP A 147 -1.84 0.97 -10.77
N LEU A 148 -1.57 0.12 -9.77
CA LEU A 148 -0.85 -1.12 -10.04
C LEU A 148 -1.83 -2.16 -10.59
N PRO A 149 -1.35 -3.12 -11.40
CA PRO A 149 -2.18 -4.23 -11.86
C PRO A 149 -2.99 -4.86 -10.71
N GLY A 150 -4.32 -4.79 -10.85
CA GLY A 150 -5.33 -5.28 -9.91
C GLY A 150 -5.72 -4.33 -8.77
N GLY A 151 -5.58 -3.02 -8.95
CA GLY A 151 -6.33 -2.03 -8.15
C GLY A 151 -5.72 -1.66 -6.80
N LEU A 152 -4.39 -1.68 -6.64
CA LEU A 152 -3.77 -1.11 -5.45
C LEU A 152 -3.46 0.38 -5.67
N VAL A 153 -3.83 1.23 -4.71
CA VAL A 153 -3.54 2.67 -4.68
C VAL A 153 -2.57 2.94 -3.53
N ALA A 154 -1.54 3.74 -3.81
CA ALA A 154 -0.60 4.24 -2.82
C ALA A 154 -0.87 5.72 -2.54
N HIS A 155 -1.25 6.05 -1.30
CA HIS A 155 -1.36 7.43 -0.82
C HIS A 155 -0.10 7.82 -0.05
N ASP A 156 0.29 9.09 -0.10
CA ASP A 156 1.30 9.61 0.80
C ASP A 156 0.71 9.75 2.22
N LEU A 157 1.47 9.28 3.21
CA LEU A 157 1.27 9.53 4.64
C LEU A 157 2.46 10.32 5.19
N PRO A 158 2.32 11.02 6.33
CA PRO A 158 3.45 11.61 7.03
C PRO A 158 4.60 10.63 7.24
N ALA A 159 4.31 9.44 7.78
CA ALA A 159 5.32 8.41 8.05
C ALA A 159 5.78 7.59 6.83
N GLY A 160 5.14 7.75 5.66
CA GLY A 160 5.48 6.95 4.47
C GLY A 160 4.31 6.77 3.51
N PHE A 161 3.92 5.53 3.20
CA PHE A 161 2.91 5.25 2.18
C PHE A 161 1.77 4.42 2.73
N TRP A 162 0.56 4.67 2.22
CA TRP A 162 -0.61 3.86 2.50
C TRP A 162 -1.07 3.10 1.26
N LEU A 163 -0.89 1.79 1.29
CA LEU A 163 -1.32 0.86 0.26
C LEU A 163 -2.69 0.29 0.57
N ARG A 164 -3.68 0.63 -0.25
CA ARG A 164 -5.06 0.13 -0.08
C ARG A 164 -5.72 -0.09 -1.43
N ARG A 165 -6.85 -0.79 -1.43
CA ARG A 165 -7.71 -0.88 -2.62
C ARG A 165 -8.36 0.50 -2.90
N PRO A 166 -8.77 0.77 -4.15
CA PRO A 166 -9.32 2.07 -4.52
C PRO A 166 -10.74 2.12 -3.96
N ARG A 167 -10.99 3.02 -3.02
CA ARG A 167 -12.35 3.32 -2.55
C ARG A 167 -12.62 4.79 -2.74
N ARG A 168 -13.85 5.13 -3.14
CA ARG A 168 -14.40 6.48 -3.04
C ARG A 168 -15.22 6.58 -1.76
N PRO A 169 -15.12 7.69 -0.99
CA PRO A 169 -14.24 8.85 -1.20
C PRO A 169 -12.76 8.58 -0.82
N ASN A 170 -11.88 9.56 -1.09
CA ASN A 170 -10.54 9.58 -0.50
C ASN A 170 -10.64 9.47 1.03
N PRO A 171 -9.64 8.89 1.71
CA PRO A 171 -9.66 8.81 3.15
C PRO A 171 -9.73 10.23 3.74
N PRO A 172 -10.52 10.41 4.80
CA PRO A 172 -10.65 11.72 5.43
C PRO A 172 -9.34 12.08 6.13
N GLY A 173 -9.07 13.38 6.30
CA GLY A 173 -7.80 13.88 6.85
C GLY A 173 -7.61 13.60 8.34
N ASP A 174 -8.66 13.15 9.03
CA ASP A 174 -8.70 12.73 10.43
C ASP A 174 -8.54 11.21 10.60
N ASP A 175 -8.32 10.45 9.52
CA ASP A 175 -8.05 9.02 9.60
C ASP A 175 -6.78 8.76 10.44
N PRO A 176 -6.79 7.82 11.40
CA PRO A 176 -5.65 7.46 12.23
C PRO A 176 -4.35 7.17 11.46
N ALA A 177 -4.44 6.78 10.19
CA ALA A 177 -3.29 6.63 9.30
C ALA A 177 -2.43 7.91 9.19
N TYR A 178 -3.03 9.09 9.27
CA TYR A 178 -2.33 10.38 9.24
C TYR A 178 -1.67 10.76 10.57
N ALA A 179 -2.05 10.10 11.66
CA ALA A 179 -1.45 10.32 12.98
C ALA A 179 -0.18 9.48 13.21
N ILE A 180 0.17 8.58 12.28
CA ILE A 180 1.40 7.77 12.38
C ILE A 180 2.60 8.71 12.31
N GLU A 181 3.45 8.61 13.33
CA GLU A 181 4.60 9.49 13.52
C GLU A 181 5.65 9.30 12.44
N THR A 182 6.25 10.41 12.02
CA THR A 182 7.30 10.37 11.02
C THR A 182 8.62 10.02 11.69
N ASP A 183 9.21 8.89 11.30
CA ASP A 183 10.59 8.54 11.63
C ASP A 183 11.51 9.07 10.51
N ALA A 184 12.60 9.76 10.87
CA ALA A 184 13.52 10.31 9.87
C ALA A 184 14.33 9.24 9.13
N ASP A 185 14.51 8.08 9.75
CA ASP A 185 15.33 6.96 9.30
C ASP A 185 14.50 5.75 8.85
N HIS A 186 13.20 5.67 9.16
CA HIS A 186 12.34 4.56 8.72
C HIS A 186 11.13 5.03 7.89
N VAL A 187 10.84 4.29 6.81
CA VAL A 187 9.63 4.49 6.01
C VAL A 187 8.57 3.47 6.41
N VAL A 188 7.40 3.97 6.81
CA VAL A 188 6.24 3.13 7.09
C VAL A 188 5.48 2.85 5.80
N VAL A 189 5.18 1.60 5.53
CA VAL A 189 4.19 1.20 4.54
C VAL A 189 3.00 0.59 5.25
N LEU A 190 1.95 1.39 5.37
CA LEU A 190 0.66 1.02 5.91
C LEU A 190 -0.12 0.22 4.87
N VAL A 191 -0.67 -0.93 5.21
CA VAL A 191 -1.34 -1.83 4.25
C VAL A 191 -2.77 -2.14 4.69
N GLY A 192 -3.68 -1.93 3.72
CA GLY A 192 -5.13 -2.13 3.81
C GLY A 192 -5.86 -1.00 4.53
N GLN A 193 -7.17 -1.13 4.75
CA GLN A 193 -8.03 -0.17 5.45
C GLN A 193 -9.22 -0.90 6.10
N PRO A 194 -9.67 -0.52 7.31
CA PRO A 194 -10.82 -1.17 7.93
C PRO A 194 -12.04 -1.17 6.99
N ASP A 195 -12.91 -2.16 7.15
CA ASP A 195 -14.11 -2.39 6.35
C ASP A 195 -13.82 -2.57 4.83
N THR A 196 -12.61 -2.99 4.49
CA THR A 196 -12.23 -3.31 3.11
C THR A 196 -11.59 -4.69 2.99
N ARG A 197 -11.79 -5.30 1.82
CA ARG A 197 -11.14 -6.55 1.46
C ARG A 197 -9.61 -6.33 1.38
N PRO A 198 -8.79 -7.23 1.94
CA PRO A 198 -7.34 -7.07 1.90
C PRO A 198 -6.78 -6.92 0.49
N PRO A 199 -5.73 -6.10 0.30
CA PRO A 199 -4.95 -6.16 -0.92
C PRO A 199 -4.25 -7.53 -1.06
N SER A 200 -4.06 -8.02 -2.28
CA SER A 200 -3.39 -9.32 -2.47
C SER A 200 -1.94 -9.25 -1.97
N PRO A 201 -1.44 -10.24 -1.21
CA PRO A 201 -0.03 -10.30 -0.80
C PRO A 201 0.93 -10.16 -1.98
N ARG A 202 0.60 -10.76 -3.13
CA ARG A 202 1.39 -10.66 -4.36
C ARG A 202 1.47 -9.23 -4.91
N GLN A 203 0.39 -8.46 -4.79
CA GLN A 203 0.35 -7.07 -5.26
C GLN A 203 1.15 -6.16 -4.34
N VAL A 204 1.00 -6.34 -3.02
CA VAL A 204 1.76 -5.60 -2.01
C VAL A 204 3.25 -5.87 -2.21
N TYR A 205 3.66 -7.14 -2.32
CA TYR A 205 5.04 -7.53 -2.65
C TYR A 205 5.56 -6.85 -3.92
N ARG A 206 4.81 -6.92 -5.03
CA ARG A 206 5.22 -6.32 -6.32
C ARG A 206 5.39 -4.81 -6.25
N TRP A 207 4.60 -4.12 -5.44
CA TRP A 207 4.78 -2.69 -5.24
C TRP A 207 6.02 -2.39 -4.39
N LEU A 208 6.17 -3.09 -3.27
CA LEU A 208 7.29 -2.94 -2.36
C LEU A 208 8.62 -3.21 -3.06
N ALA A 209 8.71 -4.28 -3.85
CA ALA A 209 9.91 -4.64 -4.61
C ALA A 209 10.34 -3.59 -5.67
N ARG A 210 9.49 -2.58 -5.94
CA ARG A 210 9.84 -1.46 -6.83
C ARG A 210 10.37 -0.25 -6.09
N LEU A 211 10.29 -0.21 -4.75
CA LEU A 211 10.81 0.91 -3.98
C LEU A 211 12.33 1.04 -4.19
N PRO A 212 12.88 2.27 -4.16
CA PRO A 212 14.33 2.47 -4.15
C PRO A 212 14.97 1.72 -2.99
N GLN A 213 16.18 1.22 -3.20
CA GLN A 213 16.92 0.43 -2.19
C GLN A 213 17.02 1.15 -0.83
N VAL A 214 17.27 2.46 -0.83
CA VAL A 214 17.34 3.30 0.38
C VAL A 214 16.05 3.21 1.22
N ALA A 215 14.89 3.11 0.57
CA ALA A 215 13.60 2.96 1.24
C ALA A 215 13.35 1.51 1.67
N LEU A 216 13.75 0.53 0.86
CA LEU A 216 13.64 -0.90 1.19
C LEU A 216 14.45 -1.28 2.44
N GLU A 217 15.68 -0.77 2.57
CA GLU A 217 16.55 -0.99 3.74
C GLU A 217 15.99 -0.39 5.04
N ARG A 218 15.02 0.51 4.93
CA ARG A 218 14.41 1.30 6.01
C ARG A 218 12.92 0.98 6.20
N LEU A 219 12.46 -0.11 5.60
CA LEU A 219 11.05 -0.44 5.49
C LEU A 219 10.47 -1.00 6.80
N VAL A 220 9.38 -0.40 7.25
CA VAL A 220 8.50 -0.92 8.31
C VAL A 220 7.11 -1.19 7.73
N LEU A 221 6.69 -2.45 7.74
CA LEU A 221 5.34 -2.85 7.35
C LEU A 221 4.37 -2.71 8.52
N MET A 222 3.21 -2.11 8.26
CA MET A 222 2.19 -1.87 9.26
C MET A 222 0.81 -2.30 8.74
N PRO A 223 0.11 -3.23 9.42
CA PRO A 223 -1.26 -3.59 9.05
C PRO A 223 -2.24 -2.53 9.55
N TYR A 224 -3.25 -2.20 8.76
CA TYR A 224 -4.33 -1.29 9.17
C TYR A 224 -5.72 -1.94 9.15
N GLY A 225 -5.87 -3.04 9.87
CA GLY A 225 -7.05 -3.91 9.83
C GLY A 225 -6.62 -5.37 10.06
N PRO A 226 -7.50 -6.35 9.85
CA PRO A 226 -7.25 -7.74 10.24
C PRO A 226 -6.37 -8.49 9.24
N TRP A 227 -5.17 -7.96 8.91
CA TRP A 227 -4.29 -8.54 7.88
C TRP A 227 -2.84 -8.77 8.34
N GLY A 228 -2.60 -8.86 9.64
CA GLY A 228 -1.25 -9.13 10.17
C GLY A 228 -0.57 -10.34 9.53
N GLU A 229 -1.29 -11.46 9.44
CA GLU A 229 -0.77 -12.73 8.87
C GLU A 229 -0.36 -12.61 7.39
N GLN A 230 -1.16 -11.89 6.60
CA GLN A 230 -0.85 -11.67 5.18
C GLN A 230 0.42 -10.83 5.02
N LEU A 231 0.61 -9.84 5.90
CA LEU A 231 1.82 -9.02 5.90
C LEU A 231 3.05 -9.83 6.34
N ASP A 232 2.90 -10.77 7.26
CA ASP A 232 3.99 -11.69 7.62
C ASP A 232 4.47 -12.49 6.40
N THR A 233 3.54 -12.97 5.55
CA THR A 233 3.87 -13.66 4.30
C THR A 233 4.62 -12.74 3.33
N VAL A 234 4.21 -11.47 3.23
CA VAL A 234 4.89 -10.48 2.39
C VAL A 234 6.29 -10.17 2.93
N ALA A 235 6.43 -10.02 4.25
CA ALA A 235 7.69 -9.70 4.91
C ALA A 235 8.71 -10.83 4.73
N ALA A 236 8.32 -12.08 4.99
CA ALA A 236 9.17 -13.26 4.80
C ALA A 236 9.62 -13.43 3.35
N ARG A 237 8.71 -13.14 2.40
CA ARG A 237 9.03 -13.19 0.97
C ARG A 237 10.01 -12.09 0.56
N LEU A 238 9.79 -10.85 1.00
CA LEU A 238 10.68 -9.72 0.70
C LEU A 238 12.07 -9.95 1.30
N SER A 239 12.16 -10.42 2.55
CA SER A 239 13.45 -10.67 3.17
C SER A 239 14.25 -11.74 2.41
N THR A 240 13.59 -12.82 2.02
CA THR A 240 14.23 -13.93 1.28
C THR A 240 14.61 -13.53 -0.14
N GLU A 241 13.68 -12.95 -0.91
CA GLU A 241 13.91 -12.68 -2.35
C GLU A 241 14.80 -11.46 -2.60
N LEU A 242 14.81 -10.48 -1.69
CA LEU A 242 15.59 -9.24 -1.84
C LEU A 242 16.76 -9.14 -0.85
N ASN A 243 17.00 -10.19 -0.06
CA ASN A 243 18.09 -10.29 0.92
C ASN A 243 18.18 -9.07 1.87
N LEU A 244 17.06 -8.70 2.47
CA LEU A 244 16.94 -7.51 3.32
C LEU A 244 16.21 -7.82 4.63
N THR A 245 16.43 -7.00 5.65
CA THR A 245 15.69 -7.10 6.92
C THR A 245 14.38 -6.32 6.79
N VAL A 246 13.24 -7.00 6.90
CA VAL A 246 11.92 -6.36 6.90
C VAL A 246 11.37 -6.30 8.31
N ARG A 247 11.07 -5.11 8.80
CA ARG A 247 10.36 -4.93 10.09
C ARG A 247 8.85 -4.92 9.86
N ARG A 248 8.11 -5.52 10.78
CA ARG A 248 6.64 -5.54 10.80
C ARG A 248 6.14 -5.21 12.21
N THR A 249 5.14 -4.34 12.30
CA THR A 249 4.48 -3.96 13.55
C THR A 249 3.20 -4.77 13.77
N SER A 250 2.81 -5.00 15.02
CA SER A 250 1.59 -5.75 15.34
C SER A 250 0.28 -5.04 14.92
N GLY A 251 0.34 -3.72 14.71
CA GLY A 251 -0.78 -2.89 14.24
C GLY A 251 -0.46 -1.40 14.24
N LEU A 252 -1.45 -0.55 14.50
CA LEU A 252 -1.25 0.90 14.57
C LEU A 252 -0.60 1.33 15.89
N PRO A 253 0.18 2.41 15.90
CA PRO A 253 0.78 2.93 17.13
C PRO A 253 -0.30 3.49 18.08
N LEU A 254 -0.15 3.17 19.36
CA LEU A 254 -0.92 3.70 20.47
C LEU A 254 0.04 4.33 21.48
N TRP A 255 -0.32 5.51 21.96
CA TRP A 255 0.38 6.19 23.03
C TRP A 255 -0.39 6.07 24.33
N ARG A 256 0.24 5.53 25.37
CA ARG A 256 -0.34 5.44 26.71
C ARG A 256 0.72 5.81 27.74
N HIS A 257 0.43 6.82 28.57
CA HIS A 257 1.36 7.31 29.60
C HIS A 257 2.78 7.62 29.08
N GLY A 258 2.90 8.15 27.86
CA GLY A 258 4.19 8.47 27.24
C GLY A 258 4.95 7.25 26.69
N GLU A 259 4.32 6.08 26.66
CA GLU A 259 4.87 4.85 26.10
C GLU A 259 4.16 4.49 24.80
N LYS A 260 4.95 4.15 23.78
CA LYS A 260 4.46 3.72 22.46
C LYS A 260 4.32 2.21 22.42
N SER A 261 3.12 1.74 22.10
CA SER A 261 2.82 0.35 21.80
C SER A 261 2.08 0.25 20.47
N TYR A 262 1.81 -0.95 19.99
CA TYR A 262 1.11 -1.25 18.75
C TYR A 262 -0.05 -2.18 19.05
N ALA A 263 -1.20 -1.88 18.45
CA ALA A 263 -2.40 -2.67 18.60
C ALA A 263 -3.04 -2.95 17.23
N PRO A 264 -3.53 -4.17 17.00
CA PRO A 264 -4.22 -4.52 15.78
C PRO A 264 -5.50 -3.70 15.66
N VAL A 265 -5.93 -3.45 14.42
CA VAL A 265 -7.22 -2.83 14.12
C VAL A 265 -8.12 -3.92 13.54
N ASP A 266 -9.35 -4.04 14.03
CA ASP A 266 -10.30 -5.02 13.54
C ASP A 266 -10.93 -4.59 12.21
N GLY A 267 -11.83 -5.42 11.68
CA GLY A 267 -12.58 -5.10 10.46
C GLY A 267 -13.37 -3.80 10.59
N ALA A 268 -13.93 -3.49 11.77
CA ALA A 268 -14.76 -2.33 12.03
C ALA A 268 -13.96 -1.06 12.39
N GLY A 269 -12.64 -1.08 12.25
CA GLY A 269 -11.77 0.06 12.58
C GLY A 269 -11.51 0.24 14.07
N ARG A 270 -11.94 -0.69 14.91
CA ARG A 270 -11.73 -0.64 16.35
C ARG A 270 -10.37 -1.24 16.70
N THR A 271 -9.72 -0.63 17.67
CA THR A 271 -8.47 -1.15 18.20
C THR A 271 -8.71 -2.42 19.01
N GLY A 272 -8.07 -3.51 18.64
CA GLY A 272 -8.09 -4.77 19.36
C GLY A 272 -7.09 -4.80 20.52
N ALA A 273 -7.07 -5.92 21.25
CA ALA A 273 -6.10 -6.15 22.31
C ALA A 273 -4.67 -6.18 21.76
N ARG A 274 -3.72 -5.59 22.50
CA ARG A 274 -2.31 -5.58 22.11
C ARG A 274 -1.75 -7.00 22.04
N LEU A 275 -0.88 -7.24 21.06
CA LEU A 275 -0.18 -8.53 20.95
C LEU A 275 1.14 -8.49 21.75
N PRO A 276 1.58 -9.59 22.38
CA PRO A 276 2.87 -9.64 23.09
C PRO A 276 4.04 -9.19 22.23
N ALA A 277 4.17 -9.73 21.02
CA ALA A 277 5.14 -9.26 20.04
C ALA A 277 4.65 -7.94 19.42
N GLN A 278 5.46 -6.88 19.56
CA GLN A 278 5.13 -5.52 19.13
C GLN A 278 5.77 -5.19 17.78
N THR A 279 7.05 -5.50 17.63
CA THR A 279 7.76 -5.46 16.34
C THR A 279 8.50 -6.76 16.07
N ILE A 280 8.45 -7.20 14.82
CA ILE A 280 9.01 -8.46 14.35
C ILE A 280 9.90 -8.17 13.14
N ALA A 281 11.12 -8.70 13.15
CA ALA A 281 12.07 -8.61 12.04
C ALA A 281 12.15 -9.94 11.28
N TYR A 282 12.00 -9.85 9.96
CA TYR A 282 12.23 -10.94 9.02
C TYR A 282 13.59 -10.73 8.39
N VAL A 283 14.53 -11.62 8.72
CA VAL A 283 15.92 -11.55 8.25
C VAL A 283 16.16 -12.64 7.22
N ALA A 284 16.86 -12.31 6.14
CA ALA A 284 17.19 -13.26 5.10
C ALA A 284 18.07 -14.41 5.65
N GLY A 285 17.74 -15.65 5.28
CA GLY A 285 18.46 -16.84 5.72
C GLY A 285 18.10 -17.34 7.12
N GLU A 286 17.27 -16.61 7.88
CA GLU A 286 16.80 -17.07 9.18
C GLU A 286 15.51 -17.87 9.06
N PRO A 287 15.42 -19.06 9.70
CA PRO A 287 14.26 -19.93 9.60
C PRO A 287 13.03 -19.38 10.33
N VAL A 288 13.23 -18.51 11.31
CA VAL A 288 12.20 -17.95 12.17
C VAL A 288 12.34 -16.43 12.27
N PRO A 289 11.22 -15.69 12.33
CA PRO A 289 11.27 -14.25 12.51
C PRO A 289 11.72 -13.91 13.94
N ARG A 290 12.45 -12.79 14.10
CA ARG A 290 12.93 -12.30 15.40
C ARG A 290 11.94 -11.30 15.98
N VAL A 291 11.55 -11.47 17.24
CA VAL A 291 10.83 -10.43 17.97
C VAL A 291 11.84 -9.37 18.44
N GLU A 292 11.68 -8.12 17.99
CA GLU A 292 12.59 -7.02 18.32
C GLU A 292 12.09 -6.22 19.55
N THR A 293 10.78 -5.99 19.63
CA THR A 293 10.13 -5.36 20.78
C THR A 293 8.89 -6.13 21.18
N TRP A 294 8.61 -6.15 22.49
CA TRP A 294 7.55 -6.99 23.06
C TRP A 294 7.07 -6.43 24.40
N ILE A 295 5.86 -6.81 24.82
CA ILE A 295 5.31 -6.41 26.13
C ILE A 295 5.70 -7.46 27.17
N SER A 296 6.42 -7.03 28.20
CA SER A 296 6.88 -7.90 29.27
C SER A 296 5.79 -8.15 30.30
N PRO A 297 5.47 -9.40 30.65
CA PRO A 297 4.53 -9.70 31.72
C PRO A 297 5.09 -9.36 33.11
N LEU A 298 6.40 -9.17 33.25
CA LEU A 298 7.00 -8.77 34.52
C LEU A 298 6.85 -7.27 34.80
N SER A 299 6.96 -6.44 33.75
CA SER A 299 6.91 -4.98 33.87
C SER A 299 5.61 -4.37 33.37
N GLY A 300 4.82 -5.10 32.57
CA GLY A 300 3.65 -4.59 31.86
C GLY A 300 3.98 -3.59 30.75
N ARG A 301 5.27 -3.43 30.41
CA ARG A 301 5.82 -2.39 29.52
C ARG A 301 6.44 -3.00 28.27
N VAL A 302 6.62 -2.18 27.25
CA VAL A 302 7.32 -2.51 26.01
C VAL A 302 8.82 -2.53 26.28
N GLU A 303 9.44 -3.67 26.04
CA GLU A 303 10.87 -3.91 26.14
C GLU A 303 11.45 -4.21 24.76
N ALA A 304 12.74 -3.92 24.57
CA ALA A 304 13.48 -4.16 23.33
C ALA A 304 14.61 -5.17 23.56
N GLY A 305 14.96 -5.94 22.53
CA GLY A 305 16.07 -6.88 22.56
C GLY A 305 15.61 -8.33 22.74
N ARG A 306 16.29 -9.10 23.61
CA ARG A 306 16.04 -10.54 23.74
C ARG A 306 14.63 -10.79 24.27
N ALA A 307 13.81 -11.44 23.46
CA ALA A 307 12.44 -11.83 23.79
C ALA A 307 12.36 -13.12 24.62
N VAL A 308 13.29 -13.32 25.57
CA VAL A 308 13.35 -14.50 26.44
C VAL A 308 13.66 -14.04 27.86
N LEU A 309 12.81 -14.44 28.81
CA LEU A 309 12.95 -14.20 30.23
C LEU A 309 13.18 -15.51 30.99
N GLU A 310 14.08 -15.46 31.96
CA GLU A 310 14.20 -16.50 32.99
C GLU A 310 13.23 -16.16 34.12
N THR A 311 12.27 -17.04 34.37
CA THR A 311 11.19 -16.79 35.35
C THR A 311 11.47 -17.40 36.73
N GLY A 312 12.56 -18.16 36.87
CA GLY A 312 12.89 -18.94 38.07
C GLY A 312 12.60 -20.44 37.89
N ASP A 313 13.15 -21.27 38.77
CA ASP A 313 12.91 -22.72 38.86
C ASP A 313 13.10 -23.51 37.56
N GLY A 314 14.04 -23.06 36.72
CA GLY A 314 14.36 -23.73 35.46
C GLY A 314 13.34 -23.47 34.35
N TRP A 315 12.51 -22.43 34.44
CA TRP A 315 11.55 -22.05 33.39
C TRP A 315 12.03 -20.85 32.58
N LEU A 316 11.74 -20.90 31.28
CA LEU A 316 11.95 -19.82 30.32
C LEU A 316 10.61 -19.40 29.74
N LEU A 317 10.37 -18.09 29.73
CA LEU A 317 9.30 -17.47 28.98
C LEU A 317 9.87 -16.82 27.73
N GLU A 318 9.51 -17.34 26.57
CA GLU A 318 9.86 -16.78 25.27
C GLU A 318 8.64 -16.05 24.68
N VAL A 319 8.84 -14.84 24.15
CA VAL A 319 7.80 -14.17 23.37
C VAL A 319 7.97 -14.55 21.92
N VAL A 320 6.93 -15.20 21.39
CA VAL A 320 6.84 -15.65 20.01
C VAL A 320 5.80 -14.84 19.27
N ARG A 321 5.72 -15.02 17.95
CA ARG A 321 4.77 -14.31 17.10
C ARG A 321 3.31 -14.48 17.56
N GLY A 322 2.92 -15.70 17.94
CA GLY A 322 1.56 -16.03 18.39
C GLY A 322 1.24 -15.65 19.85
N GLY A 323 2.22 -15.23 20.65
CA GLY A 323 2.02 -14.83 22.04
C GLY A 323 3.19 -15.23 22.95
N TYR A 324 2.89 -15.81 24.11
CA TYR A 324 3.88 -16.23 25.09
C TYR A 324 4.09 -17.74 25.03
N TRP A 325 5.32 -18.19 25.19
CA TRP A 325 5.67 -19.59 25.25
C TRP A 325 6.48 -19.87 26.52
N LEU A 326 5.86 -20.61 27.45
CA LEU A 326 6.50 -21.02 28.69
C LEU A 326 6.96 -22.47 28.56
N ARG A 327 8.27 -22.68 28.73
CA ARG A 327 8.92 -23.99 28.61
C ARG A 327 10.02 -24.16 29.64
N ALA A 328 10.39 -25.40 29.93
CA ALA A 328 11.56 -25.67 30.74
C ALA A 328 12.84 -25.21 29.99
N ALA A 329 13.84 -24.77 30.75
CA ALA A 329 15.06 -24.19 30.21
C ALA A 329 15.90 -25.19 29.41
N ASP A 330 15.85 -26.45 29.82
CA ASP A 330 16.51 -27.61 29.22
C ASP A 330 15.67 -28.30 28.13
N ALA A 331 14.38 -27.96 28.01
CA ALA A 331 13.52 -28.55 27.00
C ALA A 331 13.94 -28.14 25.57
N PRO A 332 13.79 -29.05 24.58
CA PRO A 332 13.99 -28.73 23.17
C PRO A 332 13.10 -27.55 22.75
N ALA A 333 13.64 -26.64 21.95
CA ALA A 333 12.93 -25.44 21.52
C ALA A 333 12.63 -25.48 20.01
N PRO A 334 11.60 -26.23 19.55
CA PRO A 334 11.30 -26.38 18.14
C PRO A 334 10.88 -25.05 17.49
N ASP A 335 11.31 -24.83 16.25
CA ASP A 335 10.97 -23.63 15.48
C ASP A 335 9.48 -23.52 15.15
N GLU A 336 8.71 -24.62 15.26
CA GLU A 336 7.29 -24.64 14.94
C GLU A 336 6.49 -23.64 15.78
N VAL A 337 6.74 -23.57 17.09
CA VAL A 337 6.06 -22.63 18.00
C VAL A 337 6.39 -21.18 17.62
N ARG A 338 7.66 -20.90 17.27
CA ARG A 338 8.11 -19.57 16.80
C ARG A 338 7.47 -19.18 15.47
N ARG A 339 7.15 -20.15 14.61
CA ARG A 339 6.48 -19.96 13.32
C ARG A 339 4.97 -19.85 13.43
N ARG A 340 4.34 -20.11 14.57
CA ARG A 340 2.86 -20.01 14.67
C ARG A 340 2.39 -18.57 14.44
N PRO A 341 1.36 -18.35 13.62
CA PRO A 341 0.75 -17.02 13.43
C PRO A 341 -0.03 -16.59 14.67
N ALA A 342 -0.20 -15.28 14.82
CA ALA A 342 -1.16 -14.72 15.78
C ALA A 342 -2.56 -14.78 15.13
N ASP A 343 -3.26 -15.90 15.28
CA ASP A 343 -4.60 -16.12 14.70
C ASP A 343 -5.68 -15.32 15.45
N GLY A 344 -5.69 -14.00 15.21
CA GLY A 344 -6.70 -13.08 15.72
C GLY A 344 -6.81 -12.99 17.25
N GLY A 345 -5.80 -13.47 17.98
CA GLY A 345 -5.76 -13.47 19.44
C GLY A 345 -4.39 -13.84 19.99
N ASN A 346 -4.20 -13.60 21.29
CA ASN A 346 -2.97 -13.92 22.00
C ASN A 346 -3.07 -15.33 22.58
N VAL A 347 -2.06 -16.16 22.36
CA VAL A 347 -1.99 -17.50 22.95
C VAL A 347 -0.83 -17.59 23.95
N PHE A 348 -1.07 -18.27 25.07
CA PHE A 348 -0.06 -18.66 26.03
C PHE A 348 0.15 -20.17 25.92
N TYR A 349 1.28 -20.54 25.32
CA TYR A 349 1.69 -21.93 25.08
C TYR A 349 2.40 -22.48 26.31
N LEU A 350 1.98 -23.68 26.74
CA LEU A 350 2.55 -24.41 27.87
C LEU A 350 3.12 -25.75 27.38
N ASP A 351 4.41 -25.98 27.56
CA ASP A 351 5.07 -27.23 27.14
C ASP A 351 5.05 -28.33 28.22
N ALA A 352 4.89 -28.02 29.51
CA ALA A 352 4.89 -29.04 30.55
C ALA A 352 3.76 -28.84 31.59
N PRO A 353 2.97 -29.89 31.88
CA PRO A 353 1.90 -29.82 32.88
C PRO A 353 2.44 -29.93 34.32
N GLY A 354 1.91 -29.10 35.23
CA GLY A 354 2.20 -29.16 36.67
C GLY A 354 1.56 -28.03 37.47
N GLU A 355 1.41 -28.22 38.79
CA GLU A 355 1.01 -27.19 39.76
C GLU A 355 1.94 -25.96 39.77
N PRO A 356 3.28 -26.08 39.86
CA PRO A 356 4.19 -24.91 39.85
C PRO A 356 4.08 -24.08 38.57
N THR A 357 3.73 -24.71 37.44
CA THR A 357 3.47 -24.01 36.18
C THR A 357 2.23 -23.12 36.25
N ARG A 358 1.18 -23.53 36.99
CA ARG A 358 -0.08 -22.77 37.08
C ARG A 358 0.07 -21.50 37.91
N ASP A 359 0.79 -21.56 39.02
CA ASP A 359 1.03 -20.39 39.86
C ASP A 359 1.92 -19.37 39.15
N LEU A 360 3.00 -19.83 38.51
CA LEU A 360 3.85 -18.98 37.69
C LEU A 360 3.05 -18.30 36.56
N VAL A 361 2.21 -19.04 35.84
CA VAL A 361 1.34 -18.46 34.80
C VAL A 361 0.40 -17.41 35.40
N ARG A 362 -0.21 -17.68 36.57
CA ARG A 362 -1.09 -16.72 37.24
C ARG A 362 -0.36 -15.41 37.55
N ASP A 363 0.86 -15.50 38.07
CA ASP A 363 1.67 -14.33 38.43
C ASP A 363 2.08 -13.53 37.18
N LEU A 364 2.51 -14.22 36.11
CA LEU A 364 2.81 -13.58 34.83
C LEU A 364 1.58 -12.88 34.22
N LEU A 365 0.41 -13.49 34.30
CA LEU A 365 -0.84 -12.89 33.82
C LEU A 365 -1.26 -11.68 34.66
N ALA A 366 -0.95 -11.65 35.95
CA ALA A 366 -1.26 -10.52 36.82
C ALA A 366 -0.51 -9.25 36.38
N GLY A 367 0.74 -9.38 35.94
CA GLY A 367 1.55 -8.25 35.47
C GLY A 367 1.21 -7.75 34.05
N LEU A 368 0.42 -8.51 33.28
CA LEU A 368 -0.01 -8.06 31.94
C LEU A 368 -1.03 -6.92 32.00
N PRO A 369 -1.04 -6.02 31.00
CA PRO A 369 -2.12 -5.06 30.84
C PRO A 369 -3.49 -5.72 30.68
N ALA A 370 -4.54 -5.06 31.19
CA ALA A 370 -5.88 -5.63 31.27
C ALA A 370 -6.47 -6.05 29.91
N ASP A 371 -6.23 -5.26 28.85
CA ASP A 371 -6.67 -5.57 27.48
C ASP A 371 -6.05 -6.86 26.95
N MET A 372 -4.77 -7.11 27.24
CA MET A 372 -4.07 -8.33 26.85
C MET A 372 -4.53 -9.53 27.66
N ARG A 373 -4.68 -9.36 28.98
CA ARG A 373 -5.10 -10.42 29.90
C ARG A 373 -6.48 -10.96 29.52
N ALA A 374 -7.40 -10.08 29.13
CA ALA A 374 -8.76 -10.45 28.74
C ALA A 374 -8.81 -11.21 27.39
N SER A 375 -7.83 -11.02 26.52
CA SER A 375 -7.81 -11.62 25.17
C SER A 375 -6.95 -12.88 25.07
N LEU A 376 -6.30 -13.29 26.16
CA LEU A 376 -5.28 -14.33 26.15
C LEU A 376 -5.92 -15.71 26.34
N ARG A 377 -5.63 -16.61 25.40
CA ARG A 377 -6.08 -18.01 25.40
C ARG A 377 -4.95 -18.92 25.85
N HIS A 378 -5.27 -20.00 26.53
CA HIS A 378 -4.28 -20.96 27.01
C HIS A 378 -4.32 -22.19 26.10
N GLU A 379 -3.16 -22.61 25.60
CA GLU A 379 -3.03 -23.83 24.80
C GLU A 379 -1.88 -24.69 25.35
N GLN A 380 -2.12 -26.00 25.44
CA GLN A 380 -1.06 -26.96 25.72
C GLN A 380 -0.38 -27.35 24.42
N SER A 381 0.94 -27.32 24.42
CA SER A 381 1.74 -27.70 23.27
C SER A 381 1.96 -29.21 23.26
N GLU A 382 1.30 -29.93 22.35
CA GLU A 382 1.49 -31.39 22.18
C GLU A 382 2.90 -31.76 21.71
N LEU A 383 3.69 -30.78 21.24
CA LEU A 383 5.06 -30.96 20.74
C LEU A 383 6.05 -31.43 21.82
N ALA A 384 5.76 -31.17 23.10
CA ALA A 384 6.58 -31.62 24.22
C ALA A 384 6.18 -33.02 24.75
N SER A 385 5.02 -33.55 24.34
CA SER A 385 4.53 -34.87 24.75
C SER A 385 5.09 -36.02 23.90
N ALA A 386 5.96 -35.74 22.92
CA ALA A 386 6.75 -36.77 22.27
C ALA A 386 7.78 -37.30 23.28
N GLU A 387 7.37 -38.26 24.11
CA GLU A 387 8.28 -39.12 24.86
C GLU A 387 9.44 -39.54 23.95
N PRO A 388 10.70 -39.48 24.40
CA PRO A 388 11.81 -40.01 23.63
C PRO A 388 11.50 -41.48 23.38
N ALA A 389 11.20 -41.81 22.12
CA ALA A 389 10.92 -43.17 21.70
C ALA A 389 12.04 -44.07 22.24
N ARG A 390 11.69 -44.95 23.17
CA ARG A 390 12.56 -46.04 23.61
C ARG A 390 13.11 -46.70 22.34
N PRO A 391 14.43 -46.94 22.23
CA PRO A 391 14.98 -47.60 21.05
C PRO A 391 14.35 -48.99 20.94
N VAL A 392 13.43 -49.13 19.98
CA VAL A 392 12.93 -50.43 19.55
C VAL A 392 14.10 -51.10 18.85
N ALA A 393 14.63 -52.16 19.45
CA ALA A 393 15.67 -52.97 18.84
C ALA A 393 15.20 -53.46 17.45
N PRO A 394 16.08 -53.48 16.44
CA PRO A 394 15.70 -53.92 15.11
C PRO A 394 15.34 -55.41 15.16
N VAL A 395 14.06 -55.73 15.00
CA VAL A 395 13.61 -57.08 14.70
C VAL A 395 14.01 -57.36 13.25
N LEU A 396 14.99 -58.24 13.05
CA LEU A 396 15.33 -58.80 11.75
C LEU A 396 14.11 -59.59 11.23
N PRO A 397 13.69 -59.40 9.96
CA PRO A 397 12.62 -60.18 9.37
C PRO A 397 13.07 -61.63 9.13
N ASP A 398 12.22 -62.56 9.55
CA ASP A 398 12.30 -64.00 9.33
C ASP A 398 12.16 -64.31 7.82
N PRO A 399 13.12 -64.99 7.16
CA PRO A 399 13.12 -65.18 5.70
C PRO A 399 12.16 -66.27 5.17
N ASP A 400 11.33 -66.92 6.00
CA ASP A 400 10.47 -68.05 5.60
C ASP A 400 8.95 -67.76 5.63
N ALA A 401 8.51 -66.62 5.09
CA ALA A 401 7.09 -66.36 4.83
C ALA A 401 6.79 -66.21 3.33
N SER A 402 6.36 -67.32 2.73
CA SER A 402 5.91 -67.45 1.33
C SER A 402 4.61 -66.64 1.06
N PRO A 403 4.41 -66.08 -0.15
CA PRO A 403 3.34 -65.13 -0.44
C PRO A 403 2.02 -65.81 -0.82
N ALA A 404 0.96 -65.58 -0.05
CA ALA A 404 -0.41 -65.90 -0.44
C ALA A 404 -1.14 -64.64 -0.95
N ALA A 405 -1.79 -64.79 -2.09
CA ALA A 405 -2.48 -63.77 -2.89
C ALA A 405 -3.62 -63.02 -2.15
N PRO A 406 -3.99 -61.81 -2.61
CA PRO A 406 -4.84 -60.90 -1.86
C PRO A 406 -6.33 -61.26 -1.95
N ALA A 407 -6.96 -61.47 -0.79
CA ALA A 407 -8.40 -61.48 -0.65
C ALA A 407 -8.91 -60.05 -0.44
N VAL A 408 -9.86 -59.65 -1.28
CA VAL A 408 -10.66 -58.43 -1.20
C VAL A 408 -11.48 -58.44 0.10
N PRO A 409 -11.54 -57.33 0.86
CA PRO A 409 -12.68 -57.09 1.74
C PRO A 409 -13.58 -55.98 1.22
N ALA A 410 -14.86 -56.28 1.31
CA ALA A 410 -16.00 -55.46 0.96
C ALA A 410 -16.16 -54.23 1.88
N THR A 411 -16.72 -53.20 1.26
CA THR A 411 -17.63 -52.17 1.76
C THR A 411 -17.96 -52.19 3.26
N VAL A 412 -17.49 -51.16 3.98
CA VAL A 412 -18.14 -50.67 5.21
C VAL A 412 -18.55 -49.23 4.99
N THR A 413 -19.87 -49.03 4.95
CA THR A 413 -20.58 -47.77 5.06
C THR A 413 -20.40 -47.18 6.46
N ALA A 414 -19.92 -45.94 6.55
CA ALA A 414 -20.03 -45.13 7.77
C ALA A 414 -20.49 -43.71 7.39
N GLN A 415 -21.81 -43.55 7.39
CA GLN A 415 -22.48 -42.26 7.54
C GLN A 415 -22.30 -41.82 9.00
N GLY A 416 -21.62 -40.68 9.19
CA GLY A 416 -21.45 -40.03 10.48
C GLY A 416 -21.27 -38.53 10.28
N ARG A 417 -22.34 -37.85 9.85
CA ARG A 417 -22.41 -36.39 9.88
C ARG A 417 -22.41 -35.94 11.35
N VAL A 418 -21.30 -35.39 11.82
CA VAL A 418 -21.30 -34.49 12.98
C VAL A 418 -21.40 -33.07 12.43
N ALA A 419 -22.59 -32.49 12.53
CA ALA A 419 -22.79 -31.06 12.32
C ALA A 419 -22.20 -30.32 13.52
N VAL A 420 -21.08 -29.62 13.33
CA VAL A 420 -20.62 -28.61 14.30
C VAL A 420 -21.31 -27.30 13.94
N ALA A 421 -22.42 -27.02 14.63
CA ALA A 421 -23.05 -25.72 14.62
C ALA A 421 -22.16 -24.74 15.39
N ALA A 422 -21.51 -23.82 14.67
CA ALA A 422 -20.88 -22.65 15.26
C ALA A 422 -21.99 -21.73 15.79
N THR A 423 -22.32 -21.87 17.08
CA THR A 423 -23.20 -20.96 17.81
C THR A 423 -22.34 -19.85 18.41
N TRP A 424 -22.48 -18.66 17.84
CA TRP A 424 -21.92 -17.42 18.38
C TRP A 424 -22.77 -17.01 19.60
N PRO A 425 -22.21 -16.82 20.82
CA PRO A 425 -22.99 -16.28 21.91
C PRO A 425 -23.22 -14.77 21.66
N ALA A 426 -24.49 -14.40 21.65
CA ALA A 426 -24.94 -13.01 21.63
C ALA A 426 -24.59 -12.31 22.95
N ALA A 427 -24.16 -11.05 22.82
CA ALA A 427 -24.20 -9.95 23.78
C ALA A 427 -24.12 -10.31 25.29
N GLY A 428 -22.90 -10.20 25.85
CA GLY A 428 -22.71 -9.89 27.27
C GLY A 428 -22.89 -8.39 27.54
N PRO A 429 -23.22 -7.98 28.77
CA PRO A 429 -23.69 -6.63 29.08
C PRO A 429 -22.59 -5.59 28.89
N ALA A 430 -22.99 -4.41 28.41
CA ALA A 430 -22.14 -3.24 28.25
C ALA A 430 -21.47 -2.89 29.58
N LEU A 431 -20.13 -2.94 29.59
CA LEU A 431 -19.33 -2.31 30.63
C LEU A 431 -19.24 -0.82 30.31
N ASP A 432 -19.62 0.02 31.27
CA ASP A 432 -19.37 1.46 31.23
C ASP A 432 -17.86 1.71 31.14
N VAL A 433 -17.42 2.21 29.98
CA VAL A 433 -16.06 2.69 29.74
C VAL A 433 -16.02 4.18 30.12
N PRO A 434 -15.01 4.66 30.87
CA PRO A 434 -14.86 6.08 31.11
C PRO A 434 -14.60 6.82 29.79
N GLU A 435 -15.36 7.88 29.58
CA GLU A 435 -15.34 8.80 28.45
C GLU A 435 -13.91 9.17 28.03
N VAL A 436 -13.52 8.67 26.85
CA VAL A 436 -12.26 9.04 26.21
C VAL A 436 -12.42 10.44 25.61
N LEU A 437 -11.48 11.33 25.96
CA LEU A 437 -11.36 12.68 25.41
C LEU A 437 -11.41 12.64 23.87
N SER A 438 -12.56 13.03 23.34
CA SER A 438 -12.75 13.32 21.93
C SER A 438 -11.96 14.58 21.57
N VAL A 439 -11.09 14.50 20.57
CA VAL A 439 -10.46 15.69 19.97
C VAL A 439 -11.52 16.34 19.08
N PRO A 440 -11.95 17.60 19.32
CA PRO A 440 -13.00 18.21 18.52
C PRO A 440 -12.41 18.69 17.18
N SER A 441 -12.99 18.23 16.07
CA SER A 441 -12.90 18.93 14.78
C SER A 441 -14.30 19.40 14.36
N ALA A 442 -14.41 20.72 14.25
CA ALA A 442 -15.51 21.51 13.68
C ALA A 442 -16.91 21.39 14.33
N LEU A 443 -17.14 22.14 15.42
CA LEU A 443 -18.49 22.54 15.83
C LEU A 443 -18.83 23.93 15.29
N SER A 444 -19.94 24.00 14.56
CA SER A 444 -20.59 25.24 14.11
C SER A 444 -20.98 26.14 15.29
N ALA A 445 -20.55 27.39 15.26
CA ALA A 445 -20.47 28.31 16.40
C ALA A 445 -21.78 29.07 16.76
N SER A 446 -22.95 28.44 16.68
CA SER A 446 -24.22 29.13 17.03
C SER A 446 -24.96 28.61 18.27
N ALA A 447 -24.60 27.45 18.82
CA ALA A 447 -25.40 26.84 19.91
C ALA A 447 -24.82 26.98 21.34
N VAL A 448 -23.56 27.39 21.51
CA VAL A 448 -22.89 27.38 22.84
C VAL A 448 -22.93 28.75 23.56
N ALA A 449 -23.31 29.83 22.86
CA ALA A 449 -23.29 31.18 23.43
C ALA A 449 -24.34 31.48 24.52
N LYS A 450 -25.24 30.52 24.85
CA LYS A 450 -26.32 30.75 25.82
C LYS A 450 -26.21 29.96 27.13
N ALA A 451 -25.19 29.10 27.30
CA ALA A 451 -25.08 28.22 28.47
C ALA A 451 -24.04 28.62 29.52
N LEU A 452 -23.22 29.66 29.27
CA LEU A 452 -22.10 30.06 30.15
C LEU A 452 -22.32 31.33 30.99
N ALA A 453 -23.57 31.82 31.08
CA ALA A 453 -23.89 33.04 31.83
C ALA A 453 -24.28 32.83 33.32
N ALA A 454 -24.13 31.63 33.89
CA ALA A 454 -24.46 31.39 35.29
C ALA A 454 -23.51 30.38 35.93
N GLY A 455 -22.66 30.82 36.86
CA GLY A 455 -21.79 29.94 37.65
C GLY A 455 -20.78 30.70 38.52
N THR A 456 -21.16 30.90 39.77
CA THR A 456 -20.48 31.59 40.88
C THR A 456 -19.11 30.97 41.26
N PRO A 457 -18.12 31.74 41.75
CA PRO A 457 -16.78 31.23 42.06
C PRO A 457 -16.71 30.50 43.41
N VAL A 458 -15.94 29.41 43.45
CA VAL A 458 -15.52 28.74 44.70
C VAL A 458 -14.05 29.06 44.98
N THR A 459 -13.79 29.47 46.22
CA THR A 459 -12.52 29.94 46.76
C THR A 459 -11.59 28.76 47.10
N VAL A 460 -10.29 28.90 46.80
CA VAL A 460 -9.23 27.93 47.08
C VAL A 460 -8.63 28.19 48.48
N ALA A 461 -8.45 27.14 49.28
CA ALA A 461 -7.63 27.16 50.48
C ALA A 461 -6.37 26.30 50.27
N ALA A 462 -5.21 26.93 50.42
CA ALA A 462 -3.89 26.31 50.33
C ALA A 462 -3.54 25.54 51.61
N THR A 463 -2.95 24.35 51.47
CA THR A 463 -2.29 23.65 52.59
C THR A 463 -0.84 23.38 52.19
N THR A 464 0.07 23.98 52.96
CA THR A 464 1.52 23.80 52.93
C THR A 464 1.92 22.67 53.86
N THR A 465 2.84 21.80 53.41
CA THR A 465 3.64 20.91 54.27
C THR A 465 4.95 20.52 53.55
N PRO A 466 6.01 20.08 54.26
CA PRO A 466 7.33 20.67 54.11
C PRO A 466 8.39 19.74 53.50
N GLN A 467 9.45 20.38 53.04
CA GLN A 467 10.67 19.83 52.47
C GLN A 467 11.64 19.31 53.56
N PRO A 468 12.26 18.12 53.40
CA PRO A 468 13.50 17.79 54.09
C PRO A 468 14.71 17.99 53.17
N ALA A 469 15.80 18.47 53.75
CA ALA A 469 17.11 18.63 53.15
C ALA A 469 18.05 17.47 53.54
N VAL A 470 19.22 17.46 52.91
CA VAL A 470 20.47 16.73 53.20
C VAL A 470 20.51 15.28 52.65
N GLY A 471 21.53 14.81 51.93
CA GLY A 471 22.82 15.40 51.59
C GLY A 471 23.57 14.58 50.54
N ALA A 472 24.60 15.20 49.97
CA ALA A 472 25.51 14.61 49.00
C ALA A 472 26.49 13.65 49.68
N VAL A 473 26.64 12.46 49.11
CA VAL A 473 27.80 11.57 49.35
C VAL A 473 28.29 11.10 47.99
N ALA A 474 29.49 11.56 47.64
CA ALA A 474 30.27 11.08 46.52
C ALA A 474 30.91 9.73 46.88
N ALA A 475 30.76 8.74 46.01
CA ALA A 475 31.54 7.50 46.06
C ALA A 475 32.02 7.17 44.64
N SER A 476 33.30 7.44 44.42
CA SER A 476 34.08 6.94 43.29
C SER A 476 34.20 5.42 43.35
N PHE A 477 33.86 4.74 42.27
CA PHE A 477 34.38 3.41 41.99
C PHE A 477 34.93 3.38 40.56
N GLY A 478 36.24 3.20 40.47
CA GLY A 478 36.96 3.03 39.24
C GLY A 478 36.60 1.72 38.56
N ARG A 479 36.58 1.74 37.22
CA ARG A 479 36.60 0.53 36.42
C ARG A 479 37.64 0.67 35.32
N ALA A 480 38.60 -0.24 35.38
CA ALA A 480 39.75 -0.36 34.52
C ALA A 480 39.36 -0.47 33.04
N ALA A 481 39.98 0.36 32.22
CA ALA A 481 39.98 0.24 30.77
C ALA A 481 41.08 -0.76 30.36
N THR A 482 40.68 -1.95 29.91
CA THR A 482 41.56 -2.84 29.17
C THR A 482 41.72 -2.30 27.75
N ALA A 483 42.95 -1.88 27.44
CA ALA A 483 43.38 -1.50 26.10
C ALA A 483 43.37 -2.71 25.17
N PHE A 484 42.63 -2.62 24.07
CA PHE A 484 42.87 -3.44 22.88
C PHE A 484 43.44 -2.50 21.81
N GLU A 485 44.68 -2.77 21.40
CA GLU A 485 45.32 -2.17 20.23
C GLU A 485 44.50 -2.48 18.97
N PRO A 486 44.16 -1.49 18.15
CA PRO A 486 43.69 -1.75 16.80
C PRO A 486 44.90 -2.00 15.89
N THR A 487 45.06 -3.24 15.45
CA THR A 487 45.90 -3.62 14.31
C THR A 487 45.48 -2.79 13.09
N VAL A 488 46.39 -1.91 12.65
CA VAL A 488 46.29 -1.15 11.41
C VAL A 488 46.40 -2.13 10.24
N LEU A 489 45.28 -2.40 9.56
CA LEU A 489 45.29 -3.07 8.26
C LEU A 489 45.52 -2.04 7.16
N SER A 490 46.64 -2.25 6.47
CA SER A 490 47.13 -1.51 5.30
C SER A 490 46.06 -1.32 4.23
N GLN A 491 45.88 -0.06 3.81
CA GLN A 491 45.13 0.28 2.60
C GLN A 491 45.88 -0.22 1.35
N PRO A 492 45.19 -0.73 0.31
CA PRO A 492 45.83 -1.03 -0.96
C PRO A 492 46.13 0.26 -1.71
N THR A 493 47.41 0.41 -2.09
CA THR A 493 47.95 1.42 -2.99
C THR A 493 47.16 1.47 -4.30
N VAL A 494 46.49 2.59 -4.56
CA VAL A 494 45.91 2.91 -5.87
C VAL A 494 47.06 3.26 -6.82
N LEU A 495 47.28 2.42 -7.83
CA LEU A 495 48.19 2.70 -8.92
C LEU A 495 47.68 3.89 -9.75
N SER A 496 48.55 4.89 -9.88
CA SER A 496 48.39 6.08 -10.72
C SER A 496 48.05 5.74 -12.16
N GLN A 497 46.94 6.28 -12.65
CA GLN A 497 46.59 6.27 -14.08
C GLN A 497 47.40 7.36 -14.83
N PRO A 498 47.92 7.08 -16.05
CA PRO A 498 48.70 8.06 -16.81
C PRO A 498 47.83 9.20 -17.33
N ALA A 499 48.36 10.43 -17.24
CA ALA A 499 47.76 11.63 -17.79
C ALA A 499 47.66 11.57 -19.32
N VAL A 500 46.46 11.87 -19.85
CA VAL A 500 46.22 12.12 -21.27
C VAL A 500 46.66 13.56 -21.58
N PRO A 501 47.49 13.81 -22.62
CA PRO A 501 47.93 15.16 -22.95
C PRO A 501 46.82 15.98 -23.59
N SER A 502 46.57 17.16 -23.02
CA SER A 502 45.67 18.19 -23.54
C SER A 502 46.23 18.83 -24.81
N GLN A 503 45.49 18.73 -25.92
CA GLN A 503 45.75 19.48 -27.16
C GLN A 503 45.31 20.95 -27.00
N PRO A 504 46.13 21.93 -27.46
CA PRO A 504 45.74 23.34 -27.46
C PRO A 504 44.79 23.67 -28.62
N ALA A 505 43.66 24.30 -28.28
CA ALA A 505 42.72 24.88 -29.24
C ALA A 505 43.32 26.16 -29.86
N GLY A 506 43.35 26.22 -31.19
CA GLY A 506 43.76 27.39 -31.95
C GLY A 506 42.70 28.51 -31.95
N PRO A 507 43.10 29.75 -32.29
CA PRO A 507 42.23 30.92 -32.26
C PRO A 507 41.34 31.00 -33.52
N ILE A 508 40.02 31.10 -33.33
CA ILE A 508 39.07 31.45 -34.39
C ILE A 508 38.79 32.96 -34.31
N ALA A 509 39.07 33.66 -35.40
CA ALA A 509 38.85 35.08 -35.60
C ALA A 509 37.35 35.45 -35.69
N PRO A 510 36.96 36.67 -35.27
CA PRO A 510 35.57 37.11 -35.33
C PRO A 510 35.21 37.67 -36.72
N ALA A 511 34.17 37.10 -37.34
CA ALA A 511 33.55 37.66 -38.54
C ALA A 511 32.52 38.73 -38.15
N ALA A 512 32.73 39.94 -38.66
CA ALA A 512 31.83 41.07 -38.55
C ALA A 512 30.51 40.80 -39.30
N GLN A 513 29.37 40.97 -38.61
CA GLN A 513 28.05 41.07 -39.26
C GLN A 513 27.44 42.45 -39.03
N ARG A 514 27.10 43.05 -40.17
CA ARG A 514 26.67 44.43 -40.40
C ARG A 514 25.32 44.70 -39.76
N ARG A 515 25.20 45.88 -39.14
CA ARG A 515 23.93 46.53 -38.79
C ARG A 515 23.25 47.01 -40.08
N GLY A 516 22.02 46.59 -40.31
CA GLY A 516 21.08 47.22 -41.24
C GLY A 516 20.07 48.11 -40.49
N PRO A 517 19.52 49.16 -41.12
CA PRO A 517 18.69 50.17 -40.46
C PRO A 517 17.22 49.76 -40.33
N ALA A 518 16.57 50.41 -39.36
CA ALA A 518 15.19 50.23 -38.92
C ALA A 518 14.12 50.52 -39.99
N GLU A 519 13.03 49.75 -39.92
CA GLU A 519 11.77 49.98 -40.66
C GLU A 519 10.60 50.12 -39.65
N PRO A 520 9.62 51.02 -39.89
CA PRO A 520 8.77 51.57 -38.83
C PRO A 520 7.52 50.75 -38.50
N ALA A 521 7.01 51.01 -37.29
CA ALA A 521 5.90 50.35 -36.62
C ALA A 521 4.56 50.42 -37.38
N ARG A 522 3.80 49.31 -37.29
CA ARG A 522 2.40 49.20 -37.73
C ARG A 522 1.46 49.16 -36.50
N PRO A 523 0.26 49.77 -36.54
CA PRO A 523 -0.55 50.03 -35.35
C PRO A 523 -1.30 48.81 -34.82
N ALA A 524 -1.59 48.87 -33.52
CA ALA A 524 -2.30 47.88 -32.71
C ALA A 524 -3.72 47.56 -33.22
N ALA A 525 -4.06 46.28 -33.25
CA ALA A 525 -5.41 45.77 -33.43
C ALA A 525 -5.89 45.08 -32.14
N ALA A 526 -7.18 45.24 -31.87
CA ALA A 526 -7.88 45.07 -30.60
C ALA A 526 -7.86 43.66 -29.97
N ALA A 527 -8.00 43.65 -28.64
CA ALA A 527 -8.20 42.48 -27.80
C ALA A 527 -9.56 41.80 -28.04
N PRO A 528 -9.66 40.46 -27.92
CA PRO A 528 -10.93 39.81 -27.65
C PRO A 528 -11.10 39.53 -26.15
N GLU A 529 -12.31 39.78 -25.68
CA GLU A 529 -12.82 39.52 -24.34
C GLU A 529 -12.76 38.01 -24.01
N ASP A 530 -12.19 37.70 -22.85
CA ASP A 530 -12.04 36.35 -22.31
C ASP A 530 -13.34 35.93 -21.60
N THR A 531 -14.12 35.08 -22.26
CA THR A 531 -15.30 34.45 -21.67
C THR A 531 -14.87 33.33 -20.74
N ALA A 532 -15.07 33.56 -19.43
CA ALA A 532 -14.82 32.59 -18.36
C ALA A 532 -15.53 31.25 -18.62
N ARG A 533 -14.80 30.24 -19.12
CA ARG A 533 -15.26 28.85 -19.13
C ARG A 533 -15.16 28.27 -17.73
N ARG A 534 -16.31 28.17 -17.07
CA ARG A 534 -16.55 27.32 -15.90
C ARG A 534 -16.15 25.88 -16.25
N ARG A 535 -15.02 25.42 -15.73
CA ARG A 535 -14.46 24.10 -16.01
C ARG A 535 -15.12 23.07 -15.08
N GLU A 536 -15.96 22.24 -15.68
CA GLU A 536 -16.64 21.10 -15.07
C GLU A 536 -15.61 20.07 -14.54
N PRO A 537 -15.84 19.45 -13.37
CA PRO A 537 -14.85 18.58 -12.71
C PRO A 537 -14.64 17.28 -13.48
N ALA A 538 -13.37 16.90 -13.65
CA ALA A 538 -12.96 15.72 -14.40
C ALA A 538 -13.27 14.39 -13.69
N THR A 539 -14.08 13.56 -14.34
CA THR A 539 -14.43 12.18 -13.96
C THR A 539 -13.20 11.25 -14.03
N ALA A 540 -13.11 10.28 -13.11
CA ALA A 540 -12.03 9.27 -13.10
C ALA A 540 -12.07 8.38 -14.36
N PRO A 541 -10.95 7.75 -14.77
CA PRO A 541 -10.93 6.91 -15.96
C PRO A 541 -11.82 5.68 -15.77
N GLU A 542 -12.98 5.75 -16.38
CA GLU A 542 -13.97 4.68 -16.51
C GLU A 542 -13.39 3.56 -17.40
N GLN A 543 -13.70 2.29 -17.09
CA GLN A 543 -13.38 1.20 -18.01
C GLN A 543 -14.13 1.44 -19.31
N PRO A 544 -13.45 1.58 -20.47
CA PRO A 544 -14.13 1.92 -21.70
C PRO A 544 -15.13 0.82 -22.05
N ALA A 545 -16.37 1.23 -22.31
CA ALA A 545 -17.41 0.33 -22.76
C ALA A 545 -16.95 -0.39 -24.03
N GLN A 546 -17.19 -1.69 -24.07
CA GLN A 546 -16.94 -2.50 -25.25
C GLN A 546 -17.98 -2.14 -26.32
N PRO A 547 -17.63 -2.20 -27.62
CA PRO A 547 -18.63 -2.08 -28.66
C PRO A 547 -19.66 -3.22 -28.54
N PRO A 548 -20.89 -3.00 -29.04
CA PRO A 548 -21.93 -4.00 -28.98
C PRO A 548 -21.51 -5.28 -29.70
N LEU A 549 -21.88 -6.42 -29.11
CA LEU A 549 -21.76 -7.71 -29.77
C LEU A 549 -22.76 -7.78 -30.92
N LEU A 550 -22.34 -8.33 -32.05
CA LEU A 550 -23.18 -8.41 -33.24
C LEU A 550 -23.92 -9.75 -33.26
N ARG A 551 -25.23 -9.73 -33.57
CA ARG A 551 -25.99 -10.96 -33.83
C ARG A 551 -25.42 -11.63 -35.09
N ARG A 552 -25.10 -12.92 -34.96
CA ARG A 552 -24.63 -13.74 -36.06
C ARG A 552 -25.82 -14.44 -36.72
N PRO A 553 -25.99 -14.34 -38.05
CA PRO A 553 -26.91 -15.23 -38.77
C PRO A 553 -26.44 -16.69 -38.62
N ALA A 554 -27.37 -17.61 -38.34
CA ALA A 554 -27.07 -19.02 -38.07
C ALA A 554 -26.26 -19.72 -39.20
N ASP A 555 -26.34 -19.22 -40.43
CA ASP A 555 -25.76 -19.85 -41.62
C ASP A 555 -24.40 -19.26 -42.07
N ALA A 556 -23.84 -18.31 -41.34
CA ALA A 556 -22.52 -17.77 -41.69
C ALA A 556 -21.41 -18.77 -41.32
N PRO A 557 -20.43 -19.09 -42.20
CA PRO A 557 -19.31 -19.96 -41.87
C PRO A 557 -18.36 -19.30 -40.86
N ALA A 558 -17.97 -20.03 -39.81
CA ALA A 558 -17.03 -19.54 -38.81
C ALA A 558 -15.67 -19.24 -39.49
N PRO A 559 -15.10 -18.03 -39.34
CA PRO A 559 -13.77 -17.77 -39.86
C PRO A 559 -12.77 -18.61 -39.05
N ALA A 560 -12.06 -19.52 -39.71
CA ALA A 560 -11.00 -20.29 -39.07
C ALA A 560 -9.89 -19.33 -38.59
N LEU A 561 -9.71 -19.22 -37.26
CA LEU A 561 -8.65 -18.42 -36.66
C LEU A 561 -7.33 -19.21 -36.70
N GLY A 562 -6.70 -19.21 -37.87
CA GLY A 562 -5.40 -19.85 -38.10
C GLY A 562 -4.20 -19.08 -37.57
N ARG A 563 -3.02 -19.69 -37.68
CA ARG A 563 -1.72 -19.01 -37.47
C ARG A 563 -1.55 -17.89 -38.50
N SER A 564 -0.91 -16.80 -38.10
CA SER A 564 -0.53 -15.74 -39.03
C SER A 564 0.47 -16.24 -40.07
N THR A 565 0.38 -15.75 -41.29
CA THR A 565 1.36 -15.98 -42.36
C THR A 565 2.50 -14.95 -42.30
N PRO A 566 3.68 -15.24 -42.90
CA PRO A 566 4.77 -14.27 -42.99
C PRO A 566 4.36 -12.94 -43.67
N ALA A 567 3.48 -13.00 -44.67
CA ALA A 567 2.95 -11.81 -45.34
C ALA A 567 2.03 -10.97 -44.43
N GLU A 568 1.36 -11.58 -43.46
CA GLU A 568 0.58 -10.85 -42.44
C GLU A 568 1.50 -10.21 -41.40
N GLN A 569 2.53 -10.92 -40.96
CA GLN A 569 3.53 -10.40 -40.03
C GLN A 569 4.28 -9.20 -40.61
N GLN A 570 4.64 -9.27 -41.89
CA GLN A 570 5.26 -8.15 -42.61
C GLN A 570 4.30 -6.95 -42.71
N ARG A 571 3.02 -7.18 -42.99
CA ARG A 571 1.99 -6.11 -43.00
C ARG A 571 1.84 -5.45 -41.63
N VAL A 572 2.00 -6.18 -40.53
CA VAL A 572 2.01 -5.59 -39.17
C VAL A 572 3.22 -4.68 -38.98
N ARG A 573 4.42 -5.11 -39.39
CA ARG A 573 5.65 -4.29 -39.32
C ARG A 573 5.51 -3.00 -40.11
N GLU A 574 5.02 -3.09 -41.35
CA GLU A 574 4.77 -1.94 -42.22
C GLU A 574 3.70 -1.00 -41.65
N HIS A 575 2.61 -1.56 -41.11
CA HIS A 575 1.52 -0.77 -40.54
C HIS A 575 1.93 0.02 -39.29
N LEU A 576 2.73 -0.59 -38.40
CA LEU A 576 3.17 0.04 -37.16
C LEU A 576 4.39 0.94 -37.35
N GLY A 577 5.21 0.70 -38.38
CA GLY A 577 6.43 1.46 -38.65
C GLY A 577 7.32 1.57 -37.41
N GLY A 578 7.74 2.79 -37.05
CA GLY A 578 8.57 3.02 -35.85
C GLY A 578 7.91 2.66 -34.52
N GLN A 579 6.59 2.46 -34.46
CA GLN A 579 5.91 1.98 -33.24
C GLN A 579 6.13 0.49 -33.00
N TYR A 580 6.51 -0.27 -34.04
CA TYR A 580 6.79 -1.71 -33.92
C TYR A 580 7.85 -1.98 -32.85
N ASP A 581 8.97 -1.24 -32.87
CA ASP A 581 10.07 -1.40 -31.92
C ASP A 581 9.66 -1.08 -30.48
N VAL A 582 8.74 -0.14 -30.29
CA VAL A 582 8.21 0.20 -28.96
C VAL A 582 7.45 -1.00 -28.39
N HIS A 583 6.58 -1.60 -29.18
CA HIS A 583 5.83 -2.80 -28.77
C HIS A 583 6.73 -4.03 -28.63
N ALA A 584 7.72 -4.19 -29.51
CA ALA A 584 8.64 -5.33 -29.48
C ALA A 584 9.42 -5.38 -28.15
N ARG A 585 9.83 -4.24 -27.59
CA ARG A 585 10.48 -4.19 -26.27
C ARG A 585 9.61 -4.73 -25.14
N ASP A 586 8.31 -4.46 -25.17
CA ASP A 586 7.37 -4.98 -24.17
C ASP A 586 7.18 -6.49 -24.32
N VAL A 587 7.14 -6.97 -25.57
CA VAL A 587 7.08 -8.42 -25.88
C VAL A 587 8.35 -9.14 -25.43
N THR A 588 9.54 -8.57 -25.65
CA THR A 588 10.79 -9.16 -25.15
C THR A 588 10.74 -9.33 -23.63
N ARG A 589 10.20 -8.33 -22.90
CA ARG A 589 10.01 -8.45 -21.45
C ARG A 589 9.00 -9.54 -21.09
N LEU A 590 7.89 -9.66 -21.82
CA LEU A 590 6.92 -10.75 -21.64
C LEU A 590 7.60 -12.12 -21.79
N LEU A 591 8.36 -12.33 -22.88
CA LEU A 591 9.00 -13.61 -23.17
C LEU A 591 10.02 -14.01 -22.10
N LEU A 592 10.73 -13.03 -21.51
CA LEU A 592 11.61 -13.25 -20.35
C LEU A 592 10.85 -13.67 -19.08
N GLN A 593 9.62 -13.16 -18.88
CA GLN A 593 8.80 -13.47 -17.70
C GLN A 593 7.96 -14.75 -17.88
N MET A 594 7.76 -15.20 -19.12
CA MET A 594 6.88 -16.31 -19.47
C MET A 594 7.59 -17.29 -20.43
N PRO A 595 8.53 -18.10 -19.93
CA PRO A 595 9.33 -19.01 -20.76
C PRO A 595 8.52 -20.13 -21.44
N GLY A 596 7.23 -20.27 -21.10
CA GLY A 596 6.29 -21.19 -21.75
C GLY A 596 5.76 -20.69 -23.10
N ILE A 597 5.96 -19.42 -23.45
CA ILE A 597 5.61 -18.88 -24.77
C ILE A 597 6.79 -19.11 -25.71
N ARG A 598 6.80 -20.26 -26.39
CA ARG A 598 7.86 -20.64 -27.33
C ARG A 598 7.33 -20.76 -28.76
N PRO A 599 8.18 -20.54 -29.78
CA PRO A 599 7.83 -20.88 -31.16
C PRO A 599 7.47 -22.36 -31.25
N ALA A 600 6.44 -22.69 -32.03
CA ALA A 600 6.13 -24.07 -32.36
C ALA A 600 7.22 -24.68 -33.28
N ALA A 601 7.24 -26.00 -33.44
CA ALA A 601 8.16 -26.64 -34.39
C ALA A 601 7.92 -26.09 -35.81
N GLY A 602 8.98 -25.59 -36.45
CA GLY A 602 8.91 -24.96 -37.78
C GLY A 602 8.58 -23.46 -37.78
N GLU A 603 8.43 -22.84 -36.61
CA GLU A 603 8.12 -21.42 -36.47
C GLU A 603 9.34 -20.60 -36.03
N THR A 604 9.49 -19.40 -36.59
CA THR A 604 10.57 -18.48 -36.23
C THR A 604 10.23 -17.66 -34.98
N ALA A 605 11.24 -17.27 -34.18
CA ALA A 605 11.04 -16.36 -33.06
C ALA A 605 10.44 -15.01 -33.52
N ASP A 606 10.81 -14.57 -34.72
CA ASP A 606 10.30 -13.38 -35.38
C ASP A 606 8.79 -13.41 -35.64
N ALA A 607 8.24 -14.59 -35.95
CA ALA A 607 6.81 -14.80 -36.12
C ALA A 607 6.07 -14.63 -34.79
N VAL A 608 6.59 -15.23 -33.72
CA VAL A 608 6.07 -15.07 -32.35
C VAL A 608 6.10 -13.61 -31.90
N MET A 609 7.19 -12.91 -32.20
CA MET A 609 7.34 -11.49 -31.89
C MET A 609 6.30 -10.64 -32.61
N ALA A 610 6.12 -10.83 -33.92
CA ALA A 610 5.14 -10.06 -34.70
C ALA A 610 3.69 -10.27 -34.21
N ASP A 611 3.35 -11.51 -33.86
CA ASP A 611 2.05 -11.87 -33.28
C ASP A 611 1.77 -11.17 -31.95
N LEU A 612 2.72 -11.23 -31.01
CA LEU A 612 2.57 -10.60 -29.70
C LEU A 612 2.66 -9.07 -29.76
N VAL A 613 3.38 -8.52 -30.76
CA VAL A 613 3.37 -7.08 -31.04
C VAL A 613 1.97 -6.62 -31.47
N ALA A 614 1.27 -7.41 -32.29
CA ALA A 614 -0.11 -7.10 -32.67
C ALA A 614 -1.05 -7.07 -31.45
N VAL A 615 -0.86 -7.98 -30.48
CA VAL A 615 -1.58 -7.96 -29.19
C VAL A 615 -1.30 -6.67 -28.41
N THR A 616 -0.03 -6.30 -28.27
CA THR A 616 0.38 -5.10 -27.52
C THR A 616 -0.12 -3.81 -28.19
N ALA A 617 -0.09 -3.75 -29.52
CA ALA A 617 -0.62 -2.63 -30.30
C ALA A 617 -2.15 -2.51 -30.13
N ALA A 618 -2.88 -3.64 -30.20
CA ALA A 618 -4.32 -3.67 -29.97
C ALA A 618 -4.71 -3.25 -28.54
N LEU A 619 -3.91 -3.64 -27.55
CA LEU A 619 -4.12 -3.24 -26.15
C LEU A 619 -3.99 -1.73 -25.92
N ARG A 620 -3.06 -1.07 -26.64
CA ARG A 620 -2.77 0.37 -26.53
C ARG A 620 -3.62 1.26 -27.43
N SER A 621 -4.29 0.70 -28.44
CA SER A 621 -5.22 1.46 -29.26
C SER A 621 -6.48 1.78 -28.46
N GLU A 622 -6.73 3.08 -28.22
CA GLU A 622 -7.99 3.58 -27.65
C GLU A 622 -9.13 3.64 -28.68
N ARG A 623 -8.82 3.44 -29.98
CA ARG A 623 -9.82 3.46 -31.04
C ARG A 623 -10.58 2.14 -31.10
N ALA A 624 -11.91 2.22 -31.16
CA ALA A 624 -12.80 1.09 -31.41
C ALA A 624 -12.55 0.51 -32.81
N GLY A 625 -11.64 -0.45 -32.92
CA GLY A 625 -11.32 -1.10 -34.18
C GLY A 625 -9.90 -1.61 -34.24
N VAL A 626 -9.75 -2.93 -34.37
CA VAL A 626 -8.46 -3.54 -34.76
C VAL A 626 -8.29 -3.32 -36.26
N ALA A 627 -7.24 -2.60 -36.66
CA ALA A 627 -6.90 -2.41 -38.06
C ALA A 627 -6.85 -3.77 -38.77
N ARG A 628 -7.40 -3.85 -39.99
CA ARG A 628 -7.46 -5.11 -40.77
C ARG A 628 -6.09 -5.81 -40.85
N ALA A 629 -5.02 -5.02 -40.93
CA ALA A 629 -3.64 -5.49 -40.96
C ALA A 629 -3.22 -6.26 -39.69
N LEU A 630 -3.83 -6.00 -38.54
CA LEU A 630 -3.46 -6.63 -37.26
C LEU A 630 -4.24 -7.92 -36.96
N ARG A 631 -5.36 -8.21 -37.65
CA ARG A 631 -6.32 -9.23 -37.21
C ARG A 631 -5.75 -10.65 -37.10
N ALA A 632 -5.05 -11.10 -38.15
CA ALA A 632 -4.48 -12.46 -38.17
C ALA A 632 -3.38 -12.64 -37.11
N CYS A 633 -2.44 -11.68 -37.01
CA CYS A 633 -1.38 -11.71 -36.01
C CYS A 633 -1.92 -11.50 -34.58
N LEU A 634 -2.99 -10.71 -34.40
CA LEU A 634 -3.68 -10.59 -33.11
C LEU A 634 -4.28 -11.92 -32.68
N ALA A 635 -5.04 -12.59 -33.55
CA ALA A 635 -5.62 -13.89 -33.24
C ALA A 635 -4.53 -14.94 -32.95
N SER A 636 -3.50 -15.01 -33.80
CA SER A 636 -2.35 -15.89 -33.63
C SER A 636 -1.59 -15.61 -32.32
N GLY A 637 -1.40 -14.33 -31.96
CA GLY A 637 -0.75 -13.91 -30.72
C GLY A 637 -1.56 -14.20 -29.47
N LEU A 638 -2.88 -13.96 -29.51
CA LEU A 638 -3.78 -14.33 -28.41
C LEU A 638 -3.73 -15.84 -28.14
N ASN A 639 -3.68 -16.68 -29.18
CA ASN A 639 -3.58 -18.14 -29.05
C ASN A 639 -2.26 -18.64 -28.43
N ARG A 640 -1.29 -17.76 -28.19
CA ARG A 640 -0.04 -18.09 -27.47
C ARG A 640 -0.08 -17.75 -25.99
N LEU A 641 -1.09 -16.97 -25.57
CA LEU A 641 -1.23 -16.53 -24.20
C LEU A 641 -1.95 -17.60 -23.36
N PRO A 642 -1.77 -17.60 -22.02
CA PRO A 642 -2.45 -18.53 -21.14
C PRO A 642 -3.97 -18.40 -21.22
N THR A 643 -4.65 -19.54 -21.33
CA THR A 643 -6.11 -19.64 -21.29
C THR A 643 -6.66 -19.34 -19.90
N THR A 644 -7.85 -18.75 -19.85
CA THR A 644 -8.69 -18.63 -18.66
C THR A 644 -10.01 -19.32 -18.95
N ILE A 645 -10.41 -20.18 -18.02
CA ILE A 645 -11.71 -20.85 -18.04
C ILE A 645 -12.52 -20.32 -16.86
N GLY A 646 -13.80 -20.01 -17.09
CA GLY A 646 -14.75 -19.57 -16.06
C GLY A 646 -15.32 -18.16 -16.26
N PRO A 647 -16.09 -17.65 -15.29
CA PRO A 647 -16.87 -16.43 -15.45
C PRO A 647 -16.00 -15.16 -15.43
N VAL A 648 -16.28 -14.25 -16.37
CA VAL A 648 -15.69 -12.91 -16.49
C VAL A 648 -16.75 -11.88 -16.85
N LEU A 649 -16.51 -10.61 -16.56
CA LEU A 649 -17.46 -9.50 -16.68
C LEU A 649 -16.93 -8.42 -17.63
N ALA A 650 -17.80 -7.85 -18.46
CA ALA A 650 -17.52 -6.64 -19.21
C ALA A 650 -18.72 -5.67 -19.21
N ARG A 651 -18.49 -4.45 -19.69
CA ARG A 651 -19.56 -3.53 -20.10
C ARG A 651 -19.65 -3.50 -21.60
N THR A 652 -20.87 -3.45 -22.09
CA THR A 652 -21.15 -3.15 -23.49
C THR A 652 -22.07 -1.96 -23.59
N ALA A 653 -21.97 -1.21 -24.71
CA ALA A 653 -23.02 -0.29 -25.07
C ALA A 653 -24.35 -1.05 -25.18
N ALA A 654 -25.44 -0.45 -24.68
CA ALA A 654 -26.77 -1.04 -24.72
C ALA A 654 -27.20 -1.26 -26.18
N ASP A 655 -27.62 -2.48 -26.52
CA ASP A 655 -28.28 -2.76 -27.81
C ASP A 655 -29.76 -2.35 -27.69
N PRO A 656 -30.27 -1.47 -28.58
CA PRO A 656 -31.68 -1.11 -28.61
C PRO A 656 -32.60 -2.32 -28.84
N VAL A 657 -32.09 -3.39 -29.46
CA VAL A 657 -32.85 -4.64 -29.65
C VAL A 657 -32.49 -5.62 -28.54
N PRO A 658 -33.47 -6.11 -27.75
CA PRO A 658 -33.20 -7.04 -26.67
C PRO A 658 -32.67 -8.38 -27.21
N TYR A 659 -31.63 -8.90 -26.56
CA TYR A 659 -31.12 -10.24 -26.83
C TYR A 659 -32.00 -11.30 -26.16
N ARG A 660 -32.14 -12.46 -26.81
CA ARG A 660 -32.95 -13.58 -26.32
C ARG A 660 -32.04 -14.76 -25.96
N PRO A 661 -32.38 -15.56 -24.93
CA PRO A 661 -31.74 -16.85 -24.72
C PRO A 661 -31.74 -17.68 -26.02
N GLY A 662 -30.57 -18.22 -26.38
CA GLY A 662 -30.32 -18.91 -27.64
C GLY A 662 -29.71 -18.05 -28.75
N ASP A 663 -29.74 -16.72 -28.65
CA ASP A 663 -29.09 -15.84 -29.65
C ASP A 663 -27.58 -16.12 -29.70
N LEU A 664 -27.02 -16.15 -30.93
CA LEU A 664 -25.59 -16.22 -31.16
C LEU A 664 -25.03 -14.83 -31.43
N LEU A 665 -24.07 -14.43 -30.61
CA LEU A 665 -23.40 -13.15 -30.64
C LEU A 665 -21.94 -13.32 -31.03
N THR A 666 -21.38 -12.34 -31.71
CA THR A 666 -19.98 -12.36 -32.14
C THR A 666 -19.30 -11.06 -31.74
N ALA A 667 -18.09 -11.17 -31.18
CA ALA A 667 -17.25 -10.01 -30.89
C ALA A 667 -16.60 -9.49 -32.19
N PRO A 668 -16.96 -8.31 -32.73
CA PRO A 668 -16.44 -7.85 -34.02
C PRO A 668 -14.97 -7.40 -33.96
N ILE A 669 -14.47 -7.12 -32.75
CA ILE A 669 -13.12 -6.66 -32.46
C ILE A 669 -12.59 -7.39 -31.21
N LEU A 670 -11.37 -7.06 -30.79
CA LEU A 670 -10.82 -7.51 -29.50
C LEU A 670 -11.79 -7.14 -28.37
N LEU A 671 -12.38 -8.13 -27.73
CA LEU A 671 -13.28 -7.95 -26.60
C LEU A 671 -12.47 -8.08 -25.30
N ARG A 672 -12.66 -7.13 -24.39
CA ARG A 672 -11.99 -7.09 -23.08
C ARG A 672 -12.99 -7.28 -21.96
N ALA A 673 -12.77 -8.30 -21.12
CA ALA A 673 -13.51 -8.57 -19.90
C ALA A 673 -12.56 -8.58 -18.69
N GLY A 674 -13.06 -8.67 -17.46
CA GLY A 674 -12.27 -8.79 -16.25
C GLY A 674 -13.05 -9.47 -15.13
N TRP A 675 -12.45 -9.62 -13.94
CA TRP A 675 -13.12 -10.28 -12.81
C TRP A 675 -13.81 -9.33 -11.84
N ALA A 676 -13.62 -8.02 -12.01
CA ALA A 676 -14.20 -6.99 -11.15
C ALA A 676 -15.59 -6.56 -11.65
N TRP A 677 -16.46 -6.21 -10.70
CA TRP A 677 -17.77 -5.67 -11.04
C TRP A 677 -17.63 -4.35 -11.82
N PRO A 678 -18.26 -4.23 -12.99
CA PRO A 678 -18.14 -3.03 -13.79
C PRO A 678 -19.14 -1.94 -13.31
N GLY A 679 -18.76 -1.02 -12.42
CA GLY A 679 -19.69 0.03 -11.91
C GLY A 679 -19.97 1.27 -12.80
N GLY A 680 -21.23 1.53 -13.19
CA GLY A 680 -21.70 2.75 -13.89
C GLY A 680 -23.13 2.56 -14.42
N GLU A 681 -23.93 3.62 -14.51
CA GLU A 681 -25.40 3.54 -14.70
C GLU A 681 -25.89 3.47 -16.16
N ALA A 682 -25.01 3.61 -17.16
CA ALA A 682 -25.40 3.78 -18.57
C ALA A 682 -25.03 2.64 -19.52
N TYR A 683 -24.72 1.44 -19.00
CA TYR A 683 -24.21 0.31 -19.80
C TYR A 683 -24.83 -1.01 -19.40
N ASP A 684 -24.99 -1.90 -20.39
CA ASP A 684 -25.35 -3.29 -20.13
C ASP A 684 -24.13 -4.03 -19.55
N VAL A 685 -24.38 -4.86 -18.52
CA VAL A 685 -23.36 -5.70 -17.91
C VAL A 685 -23.42 -7.08 -18.55
N VAL A 686 -22.27 -7.56 -19.02
CA VAL A 686 -22.17 -8.85 -19.70
C VAL A 686 -21.29 -9.77 -18.90
N ALA A 687 -21.84 -10.90 -18.46
CA ALA A 687 -21.11 -11.99 -17.86
C ALA A 687 -20.85 -13.06 -18.92
N PHE A 688 -19.58 -13.40 -19.16
CA PHE A 688 -19.17 -14.43 -20.10
C PHE A 688 -18.63 -15.62 -19.32
N TYR A 689 -19.07 -16.82 -19.65
CA TYR A 689 -18.34 -18.03 -19.29
C TYR A 689 -17.26 -18.25 -20.35
N SER A 690 -16.01 -18.00 -19.97
CA SER A 690 -14.87 -18.12 -20.87
C SER A 690 -14.39 -19.57 -20.97
N LEU A 691 -14.05 -19.99 -22.19
CA LEU A 691 -13.39 -21.25 -22.52
C LEU A 691 -12.00 -21.02 -23.13
N THR A 692 -11.87 -20.02 -24.01
CA THR A 692 -10.61 -19.71 -24.71
C THR A 692 -10.03 -18.34 -24.38
N GLY A 693 -10.67 -17.58 -23.48
CA GLY A 693 -10.22 -16.24 -23.12
C GLY A 693 -8.77 -16.21 -22.65
N ARG A 694 -8.03 -15.19 -23.04
CA ARG A 694 -6.58 -15.14 -22.91
C ARG A 694 -6.13 -14.11 -21.89
N ARG A 695 -5.18 -14.48 -21.02
CA ARG A 695 -4.56 -13.53 -20.09
C ARG A 695 -3.38 -12.82 -20.74
N PRO A 696 -3.41 -11.49 -20.91
CA PRO A 696 -2.29 -10.74 -21.47
C PRO A 696 -1.07 -10.70 -20.54
N GLY A 697 -1.23 -11.05 -19.26
CA GLY A 697 -0.15 -11.05 -18.29
C GLY A 697 0.51 -9.66 -18.21
N PRO A 698 1.84 -9.55 -18.36
CA PRO A 698 2.54 -8.26 -18.29
C PRO A 698 2.33 -7.36 -19.52
N LEU A 699 1.63 -7.80 -20.58
CA LEU A 699 1.31 -6.93 -21.72
C LEU A 699 0.17 -5.94 -21.42
N SER A 700 -0.64 -6.21 -20.39
CA SER A 700 -1.68 -5.30 -19.93
C SER A 700 -1.48 -4.97 -18.46
N ASP A 701 -1.71 -3.70 -18.12
CA ASP A 701 -1.75 -3.26 -16.72
C ASP A 701 -3.09 -3.58 -16.04
N ARG A 702 -4.07 -4.13 -16.78
CA ARG A 702 -5.39 -4.51 -16.27
C ARG A 702 -5.46 -6.00 -15.97
N ASP A 703 -6.21 -6.35 -14.93
CA ASP A 703 -6.59 -7.74 -14.68
C ASP A 703 -7.76 -8.09 -15.61
N GLU A 704 -7.42 -8.28 -16.90
CA GLU A 704 -8.37 -8.48 -17.98
C GLU A 704 -8.19 -9.82 -18.69
N VAL A 705 -9.28 -10.28 -19.29
CA VAL A 705 -9.36 -11.42 -20.18
C VAL A 705 -9.70 -10.91 -21.57
N LEU A 706 -8.92 -11.36 -22.55
CA LEU A 706 -9.03 -10.96 -23.94
C LEU A 706 -9.69 -12.08 -24.75
N PHE A 707 -10.70 -11.72 -25.53
CA PHE A 707 -11.29 -12.61 -26.53
C PHE A 707 -10.91 -12.11 -27.92
N ALA A 708 -10.58 -13.05 -28.81
CA ALA A 708 -10.20 -12.72 -30.16
C ALA A 708 -11.37 -12.09 -30.93
N PRO A 709 -11.09 -11.28 -31.96
CA PRO A 709 -12.12 -10.92 -32.92
C PRO A 709 -12.77 -12.18 -33.50
N ASN A 710 -14.08 -12.13 -33.65
CA ASN A 710 -14.97 -13.20 -34.07
C ASN A 710 -15.19 -14.33 -33.05
N THR A 711 -14.79 -14.18 -31.78
CA THR A 711 -15.24 -15.11 -30.74
C THR A 711 -16.77 -15.09 -30.64
N GLU A 712 -17.35 -16.28 -30.62
CA GLU A 712 -18.80 -16.50 -30.56
C GLU A 712 -19.27 -16.78 -29.15
N PHE A 713 -20.44 -16.22 -28.83
CA PHE A 713 -21.08 -16.36 -27.55
C PHE A 713 -22.56 -16.68 -27.75
N ARG A 714 -23.06 -17.64 -26.98
CA ARG A 714 -24.48 -17.95 -26.90
C ARG A 714 -25.08 -17.24 -25.70
N VAL A 715 -26.21 -16.58 -25.89
CA VAL A 715 -27.00 -16.02 -24.77
C VAL A 715 -27.65 -17.17 -24.02
N LEU A 716 -27.30 -17.35 -22.75
CA LEU A 716 -27.93 -18.34 -21.89
C LEU A 716 -29.13 -17.76 -21.16
N ASP A 717 -29.00 -16.52 -20.68
CA ASP A 717 -30.04 -15.86 -19.90
C ASP A 717 -29.89 -14.33 -19.98
N THR A 718 -30.98 -13.62 -19.72
CA THR A 718 -31.01 -12.16 -19.58
C THR A 718 -31.78 -11.78 -18.33
N ALA A 719 -31.20 -10.88 -17.54
CA ALA A 719 -31.81 -10.39 -16.30
C ALA A 719 -31.82 -8.86 -16.29
N ASP A 720 -32.82 -8.28 -15.66
CA ASP A 720 -32.85 -6.84 -15.35
C ASP A 720 -32.62 -6.70 -13.84
N LEU A 721 -31.54 -6.04 -13.45
CA LEU A 721 -31.19 -5.81 -12.05
C LEU A 721 -30.93 -4.31 -11.88
N ASP A 722 -31.71 -3.68 -11.01
CA ASP A 722 -31.64 -2.23 -10.72
C ASP A 722 -31.76 -1.35 -11.98
N GLY A 723 -32.52 -1.77 -12.98
CA GLY A 723 -32.69 -1.04 -14.24
C GLY A 723 -31.50 -1.17 -15.21
N VAL A 724 -30.54 -2.04 -14.89
CA VAL A 724 -29.41 -2.39 -15.76
C VAL A 724 -29.64 -3.79 -16.32
N ARG A 725 -29.50 -3.93 -17.64
CA ARG A 725 -29.60 -5.24 -18.28
C ARG A 725 -28.32 -6.03 -18.08
N HIS A 726 -28.48 -7.24 -17.55
CA HIS A 726 -27.45 -8.26 -17.40
C HIS A 726 -27.62 -9.35 -18.45
N MET A 727 -26.56 -9.63 -19.20
CA MET A 727 -26.53 -10.72 -20.16
C MET A 727 -25.58 -11.81 -19.67
N LEU A 728 -26.06 -13.04 -19.62
CA LEU A 728 -25.28 -14.21 -19.25
C LEU A 728 -24.98 -14.99 -20.54
N LEU A 729 -23.72 -14.99 -20.93
CA LEU A 729 -23.25 -15.53 -22.19
C LEU A 729 -22.29 -16.69 -21.96
N CYS A 730 -22.36 -17.74 -22.76
CA CYS A 730 -21.35 -18.81 -22.80
C CYS A 730 -20.57 -18.74 -24.10
N GLU A 731 -19.24 -18.83 -24.03
CA GLU A 731 -18.42 -18.97 -25.23
C GLU A 731 -18.74 -20.28 -25.96
N VAL A 732 -18.95 -20.22 -27.28
CA VAL A 732 -19.24 -21.42 -28.09
C VAL A 732 -17.92 -22.14 -28.37
N ALA A 733 -17.81 -23.37 -27.88
CA ALA A 733 -16.64 -24.22 -28.09
C ALA A 733 -16.50 -24.68 -29.56
N GLU A 734 -15.27 -24.91 -30.02
CA GLU A 734 -15.04 -25.58 -31.30
C GLU A 734 -15.54 -27.04 -31.25
N PRO A 735 -16.05 -27.59 -32.37
CA PRO A 735 -16.52 -28.96 -32.43
C PRO A 735 -15.45 -29.95 -31.94
N GLY A 736 -15.75 -30.72 -30.89
CA GLY A 736 -14.84 -31.71 -30.31
C GLY A 736 -14.11 -31.28 -29.02
N THR A 737 -14.40 -30.10 -28.47
CA THR A 737 -13.91 -29.69 -27.15
C THR A 737 -14.98 -29.94 -26.09
N ASP A 738 -14.67 -30.74 -25.06
CA ASP A 738 -15.55 -30.94 -23.91
C ASP A 738 -15.59 -29.68 -23.05
N GLY A 739 -16.65 -28.88 -23.21
CA GLY A 739 -16.97 -27.73 -22.37
C GLY A 739 -17.98 -28.08 -21.25
N PRO A 740 -18.17 -27.20 -20.27
CA PRO A 740 -19.27 -27.34 -19.32
C PRO A 740 -20.62 -27.28 -20.06
N SER A 741 -21.65 -27.93 -19.51
CA SER A 741 -22.99 -27.79 -20.06
C SER A 741 -23.49 -26.35 -19.94
N ASP A 742 -24.43 -25.94 -20.79
CA ASP A 742 -25.06 -24.62 -20.72
C ASP A 742 -25.63 -24.34 -19.31
N GLU A 743 -26.16 -25.36 -18.64
CA GLU A 743 -26.66 -25.27 -17.26
C GLU A 743 -25.54 -25.01 -16.23
N GLN A 744 -24.41 -25.69 -16.33
CA GLN A 744 -23.24 -25.48 -15.46
C GLN A 744 -22.61 -24.10 -15.67
N ALA A 745 -22.53 -23.67 -16.93
CA ALA A 745 -22.05 -22.33 -17.28
C ALA A 745 -23.00 -21.25 -16.73
N LEU A 746 -24.31 -21.44 -16.87
CA LEU A 746 -25.33 -20.52 -16.35
C LEU A 746 -25.25 -20.41 -14.82
N GLU A 747 -25.15 -21.52 -14.11
CA GLU A 747 -25.05 -21.53 -12.64
C GLU A 747 -23.79 -20.81 -12.17
N SER A 748 -22.65 -21.05 -12.84
CA SER A 748 -21.39 -20.37 -12.55
C SER A 748 -21.47 -18.85 -12.78
N LEU A 749 -22.19 -18.42 -13.82
CA LEU A 749 -22.39 -17.00 -14.12
C LEU A 749 -23.32 -16.33 -13.10
N ARG A 750 -24.40 -17.00 -12.68
CA ARG A 750 -25.28 -16.51 -11.61
C ARG A 750 -24.54 -16.39 -10.28
N ALA A 751 -23.72 -17.39 -9.94
CA ALA A 751 -22.86 -17.36 -8.75
C ALA A 751 -21.79 -16.26 -8.81
N ALA A 752 -21.34 -15.86 -10.01
CA ALA A 752 -20.43 -14.73 -10.18
C ALA A 752 -21.17 -13.39 -10.01
N LEU A 753 -22.39 -13.27 -10.54
CA LEU A 753 -23.22 -12.07 -10.41
C LEU A 753 -23.71 -11.84 -8.98
N SER A 754 -24.00 -12.91 -8.21
CA SER A 754 -24.44 -12.80 -6.82
C SER A 754 -23.35 -12.32 -5.85
N ARG A 755 -22.07 -12.38 -6.26
CA ARG A 755 -20.92 -11.82 -5.53
C ARG A 755 -20.73 -10.31 -5.76
N ARG A 756 -21.78 -9.61 -6.21
CA ARG A 756 -21.81 -8.16 -6.36
C ARG A 756 -21.43 -7.50 -5.01
N PRO A 757 -20.51 -6.52 -5.02
CA PRO A 757 -20.10 -5.82 -3.80
C PRO A 757 -21.21 -5.00 -3.17
#